data_AF-A0A7C5RD80-F1
#
_entry.id   AF-A0A7C5RD80-F1
#
_cell.length_a   1.000
_cell.length_b   1.000
_cell.length_c   1.000
_cell.angle_alpha   90.00
_cell.angle_beta   90.00
_cell.angle_gamma   90.00
#
_symmetry.space_group_name_H-M   'P 1'
#
loop_
_entity.id
_entity.type
_entity.pdbx_description
1 polymer ?
#
loop_
_entity_poly.entity_id
_entity_poly.type
_entity_poly.pdbx_seq_one_letter_code
_entity_poly.pdbx_strand_id
1 'polypeptide(L)'
;MLALVFNILFNFSFAQGFTFPENFPEIFSKDFPGKYGEYNATTSTEKVPLDPAIVAIGIEYCVKNLVMRGIDEADARVKCKAIASIGSTTGVPVSAERQEEVQEEVNKCKEIESNIISLKKSYEAAVDEGTKKEIMSKIENLQKSLTECYGSTVAAVAQAIKTEEIVPEEIGKCAKIEIDIENLKKMYENATKEYKPQILTKIETLMKDLYNCLAATAAPTAVEVSVKSEKIIEECMNKLIEKNISKEEAKLRCAPTEVSIQVGTIQMCREIEDEIRDLVKKLSYAKEEDKKAITEQIEKLKEKYTICVERPQVAVKPVVPFDPCEEQSFIESSLKALEEKYSNIKSLYEAGEISKEEFLKYEIEIKNYKEKLEKARERCEKREEVKENSCSRLDTLQKIYSELKIKYATLTEEEKQALSEKIAALAEEIKKVEEECRKKKISVEDVSSITEIQKAIETKSNAIIAESIEKNKSREELLEELNKIEEEKKELIKQFTERIKELDARKQAIIEKIKISEKVVADEQELAVGKVKVEVKGKEIEIIPGEKVEIVQQDTRAISVPLEYENGTLVASKSKYEIKVLPSELKEKLREKDKEEIKNISIIDIETKAVYEVNSTKSGRLLWIIPMKVDVSYKVDTKTGEILEEKRPWFDFLVK
;
A
#
# COMPACT_ATOMS: atom_id res chain seq x y z
N MET A 1 -38.86 -68.85 -2.11
CA MET A 1 -37.72 -69.76 -2.38
C MET A 1 -36.62 -69.11 -3.24
N LEU A 2 -36.47 -67.78 -3.18
CA LEU A 2 -35.35 -67.00 -3.75
C LEU A 2 -34.88 -65.91 -2.76
N ALA A 3 -35.13 -66.16 -1.47
CA ALA A 3 -34.70 -65.35 -0.33
C ALA A 3 -33.88 -66.18 0.68
N LEU A 4 -33.35 -67.33 0.23
CA LEU A 4 -32.69 -68.32 1.09
C LEU A 4 -31.25 -68.65 0.63
N VAL A 5 -30.70 -67.86 -0.30
CA VAL A 5 -29.33 -68.07 -0.83
C VAL A 5 -28.37 -66.92 -0.49
N PHE A 6 -28.84 -65.81 0.07
CA PHE A 6 -27.97 -64.65 0.36
C PHE A 6 -27.49 -64.54 1.82
N ASN A 7 -27.73 -65.54 2.66
CA ASN A 7 -27.44 -65.50 4.10
C ASN A 7 -26.32 -66.48 4.55
N ILE A 8 -25.39 -66.84 3.64
CA ILE A 8 -24.33 -67.85 3.91
C ILE A 8 -22.90 -67.33 3.65
N LEU A 9 -22.69 -66.02 3.38
CA LEU A 9 -21.32 -65.51 3.12
C LEU A 9 -20.82 -64.34 3.98
N PHE A 10 -21.48 -64.02 5.11
CA PHE A 10 -20.93 -63.04 6.05
C PHE A 10 -21.27 -63.42 7.49
N ASN A 11 -20.45 -64.28 8.11
CA ASN A 11 -20.16 -64.32 9.56
C ASN A 11 -19.20 -65.47 9.90
N PHE A 12 -18.37 -65.26 10.94
CA PHE A 12 -17.18 -66.00 11.43
C PHE A 12 -15.89 -65.52 10.75
N SER A 13 -14.93 -64.87 11.42
CA SER A 13 -14.47 -64.89 12.82
C SER A 13 -13.33 -63.83 12.94
N PHE A 14 -12.82 -63.31 14.06
CA PHE A 14 -12.77 -63.71 15.47
C PHE A 14 -12.42 -62.42 16.27
N ALA A 15 -13.07 -62.21 17.41
CA ALA A 15 -12.67 -61.23 18.41
C ALA A 15 -11.74 -61.89 19.43
N GLN A 16 -10.59 -61.31 19.74
CA GLN A 16 -9.95 -61.35 21.07
C GLN A 16 -9.12 -60.08 21.26
N GLY A 17 -9.42 -59.34 22.32
CA GLY A 17 -8.68 -58.14 22.71
C GLY A 17 -7.47 -58.48 23.57
N PHE A 18 -6.49 -57.57 23.60
CA PHE A 18 -5.52 -57.44 24.69
C PHE A 18 -5.02 -56.00 24.74
N THR A 19 -4.98 -55.48 25.96
CA THR A 19 -4.47 -54.17 26.40
C THR A 19 -2.95 -54.09 26.29
N PHE A 20 -2.41 -52.91 25.96
CA PHE A 20 -0.99 -52.59 26.18
C PHE A 20 -0.84 -51.48 27.23
N PRO A 21 0.05 -51.64 28.23
CA PRO A 21 0.42 -50.59 29.18
C PRO A 21 1.71 -49.85 28.78
N GLU A 22 1.91 -48.71 29.45
CA GLU A 22 3.05 -47.81 29.38
C GLU A 22 4.38 -48.38 29.97
N ASN A 23 5.50 -47.76 29.53
CA ASN A 23 6.84 -47.60 30.15
C ASN A 23 8.03 -48.50 29.72
N PHE A 24 8.98 -47.87 28.97
CA PHE A 24 10.48 -47.83 29.07
C PHE A 24 11.33 -49.14 29.19
N PRO A 25 12.69 -49.17 29.07
CA PRO A 25 13.71 -48.26 28.47
C PRO A 25 14.67 -48.94 27.42
N GLU A 26 15.30 -48.11 26.58
CA GLU A 26 16.77 -47.97 26.30
C GLU A 26 17.71 -49.18 25.93
N ILE A 27 18.59 -48.92 24.91
CA ILE A 27 20.02 -49.30 24.79
C ILE A 27 20.51 -50.35 23.72
N PHE A 28 21.48 -49.88 22.89
CA PHE A 28 22.55 -50.54 22.07
C PHE A 28 22.14 -51.53 20.94
N SER A 29 22.86 -51.70 19.80
CA SER A 29 24.04 -51.10 19.17
C SER A 29 24.24 -51.77 17.79
N LYS A 30 24.82 -51.04 16.82
CA LYS A 30 25.89 -51.43 15.86
C LYS A 30 25.96 -52.87 15.30
N ASP A 31 25.82 -53.04 13.97
CA ASP A 31 26.95 -53.25 13.01
C ASP A 31 26.45 -53.73 11.61
N PHE A 32 26.68 -52.87 10.57
CA PHE A 32 27.08 -53.06 9.14
C PHE A 32 26.64 -54.28 8.27
N PRO A 33 26.87 -54.33 6.92
CA PRO A 33 27.08 -53.30 5.87
C PRO A 33 26.31 -53.55 4.52
N GLY A 34 26.32 -52.57 3.60
CA GLY A 34 26.20 -52.79 2.13
C GLY A 34 25.19 -51.86 1.42
N LYS A 35 25.60 -50.74 0.82
CA LYS A 35 26.17 -50.50 -0.54
C LYS A 35 25.15 -50.36 -1.69
N TYR A 36 25.25 -49.22 -2.38
CA TYR A 36 24.59 -48.73 -3.60
C TYR A 36 23.11 -48.34 -3.44
N GLY A 37 22.64 -47.14 -3.76
CA GLY A 37 23.26 -45.99 -4.41
C GLY A 37 22.19 -45.34 -5.29
N GLU A 38 21.64 -44.21 -4.86
CA GLU A 38 20.97 -43.21 -5.71
C GLU A 38 20.79 -41.93 -4.86
N TYR A 39 21.73 -41.00 -5.04
CA TYR A 39 21.59 -39.63 -4.54
C TYR A 39 20.66 -38.88 -5.51
N ASN A 40 19.43 -38.64 -5.10
CA ASN A 40 18.66 -37.49 -5.58
C ASN A 40 18.79 -36.39 -4.52
N ALA A 41 19.87 -35.62 -4.61
CA ALA A 41 19.98 -34.34 -3.93
C ALA A 41 19.14 -33.32 -4.70
N THR A 42 17.84 -33.27 -4.42
CA THR A 42 17.08 -32.03 -4.63
C THR A 42 17.49 -31.06 -3.51
N THR A 43 18.56 -30.30 -3.74
CA THR A 43 18.82 -29.08 -2.98
C THR A 43 17.71 -28.10 -3.32
N SER A 44 16.66 -28.11 -2.51
CA SER A 44 15.72 -27.00 -2.43
C SER A 44 16.53 -25.78 -2.00
N THR A 45 16.89 -24.90 -2.95
CA THR A 45 17.46 -23.59 -2.65
C THR A 45 16.35 -22.78 -1.98
N GLU A 46 16.32 -22.81 -0.66
CA GLU A 46 15.40 -22.05 0.16
C GLU A 46 15.59 -20.57 -0.18
N LYS A 47 14.53 -19.99 -0.71
CA LYS A 47 14.46 -18.64 -1.24
C LYS A 47 14.04 -17.75 -0.06
N VAL A 48 15.00 -17.00 0.50
CA VAL A 48 14.78 -16.18 1.71
C VAL A 48 14.62 -14.71 1.27
N PRO A 49 13.66 -13.95 1.85
CA PRO A 49 13.60 -12.51 1.60
C PRO A 49 14.93 -11.84 1.94
N LEU A 50 15.31 -10.83 1.16
CA LEU A 50 16.53 -10.07 1.38
C LEU A 50 16.47 -9.39 2.76
N ASP A 51 17.48 -9.59 3.60
CA ASP A 51 17.55 -9.03 4.94
C ASP A 51 17.42 -7.48 4.87
N PRO A 52 16.43 -6.87 5.56
CA PRO A 52 16.26 -5.42 5.62
C PRO A 52 17.52 -4.66 6.04
N ALA A 53 18.38 -5.28 6.86
CA ALA A 53 19.67 -4.71 7.25
C ALA A 53 20.62 -4.60 6.05
N ILE A 54 20.64 -5.58 5.14
CA ILE A 54 21.44 -5.55 3.92
C ILE A 54 20.95 -4.45 2.98
N VAL A 55 19.63 -4.27 2.85
CA VAL A 55 19.05 -3.17 2.06
C VAL A 55 19.42 -1.81 2.64
N ALA A 56 19.30 -1.65 3.96
CA ALA A 56 19.67 -0.41 4.65
C ALA A 56 21.17 -0.08 4.47
N ILE A 57 22.04 -1.09 4.57
CA ILE A 57 23.48 -0.96 4.32
C ILE A 57 23.73 -0.55 2.86
N GLY A 58 23.04 -1.16 1.89
CA GLY A 58 23.14 -0.80 0.47
C GLY A 58 22.75 0.66 0.21
N ILE A 59 21.68 1.17 0.86
CA ILE A 59 21.28 2.57 0.78
C ILE A 59 22.35 3.47 1.38
N GLU A 60 22.86 3.15 2.57
CA GLU A 60 23.89 3.95 3.24
C GLU A 60 25.16 4.04 2.39
N TYR A 61 25.57 2.92 1.79
CA TYR A 61 26.77 2.84 0.94
C TYR A 61 26.57 3.58 -0.38
N CYS A 62 25.38 3.51 -0.96
CA CYS A 62 24.98 4.32 -2.11
C CYS A 62 25.08 5.82 -1.77
N VAL A 63 24.54 6.25 -0.63
CA VAL A 63 24.58 7.65 -0.19
C VAL A 63 26.03 8.09 0.01
N LYS A 64 26.83 7.33 0.76
CA LYS A 64 28.26 7.63 0.99
C LYS A 64 29.05 7.74 -0.31
N ASN A 65 28.81 6.86 -1.29
CA ASN A 65 29.47 6.91 -2.59
C ASN A 65 29.10 8.17 -3.38
N LEU A 66 27.80 8.51 -3.44
CA LEU A 66 27.35 9.71 -4.14
C LEU A 66 27.87 11.00 -3.47
N VAL A 67 27.91 11.03 -2.14
CA VAL A 67 28.48 12.16 -1.39
C VAL A 67 29.98 12.29 -1.64
N MET A 68 30.74 11.19 -1.67
CA MET A 68 32.17 11.23 -2.03
C MET A 68 32.42 11.69 -3.47
N ARG A 69 31.41 11.58 -4.35
CA ARG A 69 31.43 12.11 -5.73
C ARG A 69 30.92 13.55 -5.84
N GLY A 70 30.63 14.21 -4.72
CA GLY A 70 30.21 15.61 -4.66
C GLY A 70 28.71 15.86 -4.80
N ILE A 71 27.85 14.84 -4.66
CA ILE A 71 26.40 15.03 -4.60
C ILE A 71 25.99 15.41 -3.18
N ASP A 72 25.06 16.36 -3.05
CA ASP A 72 24.47 16.73 -1.75
C ASP A 72 23.85 15.50 -1.06
N GLU A 73 23.96 15.41 0.27
CA GLU A 73 23.51 14.24 1.01
C GLU A 73 21.99 14.03 0.93
N ALA A 74 21.19 15.10 0.89
CA ALA A 74 19.74 14.99 0.75
C ALA A 74 19.36 14.44 -0.63
N ASP A 75 19.99 14.97 -1.69
CA ASP A 75 19.81 14.48 -3.06
C ASP A 75 20.29 13.03 -3.23
N ALA A 76 21.42 12.68 -2.62
CA ALA A 76 21.94 11.32 -2.61
C ALA A 76 20.97 10.35 -1.92
N ARG A 77 20.39 10.74 -0.77
CA ARG A 77 19.37 9.95 -0.06
C ARG A 77 18.11 9.74 -0.89
N VAL A 78 17.64 10.76 -1.62
CA VAL A 78 16.48 10.63 -2.53
C VAL A 78 16.78 9.66 -3.66
N LYS A 79 17.94 9.81 -4.33
CA LYS A 79 18.37 8.94 -5.43
C LYS A 79 18.57 7.49 -5.00
N CYS A 80 19.15 7.26 -3.81
CA CYS A 80 19.40 5.92 -3.29
C CYS A 80 18.13 5.25 -2.72
N LYS A 81 17.16 6.01 -2.20
CA LYS A 81 15.85 5.47 -1.78
C LYS A 81 15.03 4.92 -2.94
N ALA A 82 15.14 5.51 -4.13
CA ALA A 82 14.48 5.01 -5.34
C ALA A 82 14.95 3.60 -5.75
N ILE A 83 16.20 3.25 -5.42
CA ILE A 83 16.77 1.90 -5.64
C ILE A 83 16.17 0.89 -4.64
N ALA A 84 15.94 1.32 -3.40
CA ALA A 84 15.36 0.49 -2.35
C ALA A 84 13.85 0.25 -2.54
N SER A 85 13.11 1.23 -3.07
CA SER A 85 11.69 1.05 -3.37
C SER A 85 11.43 -0.04 -4.41
N ILE A 86 12.40 -0.33 -5.29
CA ILE A 86 12.30 -1.42 -6.26
C ILE A 86 12.43 -2.80 -5.59
N GLY A 87 13.22 -2.89 -4.51
CA GLY A 87 13.40 -4.13 -3.75
C GLY A 87 12.32 -4.37 -2.68
N SER A 88 11.82 -3.33 -2.02
CA SER A 88 10.84 -3.47 -0.93
C SER A 88 9.41 -3.75 -1.40
N THR A 89 9.02 -3.28 -2.59
CA THR A 89 7.66 -3.51 -3.12
C THR A 89 7.48 -4.88 -3.78
N THR A 90 8.56 -5.60 -4.06
CA THR A 90 8.53 -6.79 -4.92
C THR A 90 8.66 -8.10 -4.16
N GLY A 91 8.97 -8.07 -2.85
CA GLY A 91 9.06 -9.29 -2.01
C GLY A 91 10.03 -10.34 -2.58
N VAL A 92 11.05 -9.89 -3.34
CA VAL A 92 11.85 -10.77 -4.19
C VAL A 92 12.76 -11.64 -3.30
N PRO A 93 12.60 -12.97 -3.36
CA PRO A 93 13.49 -13.86 -2.64
C PRO A 93 14.88 -13.89 -3.30
N VAL A 94 15.92 -13.82 -2.47
CA VAL A 94 17.32 -13.88 -2.90
C VAL A 94 17.93 -15.18 -2.38
N SER A 95 18.82 -15.81 -3.15
CA SER A 95 19.53 -17.02 -2.68
C SER A 95 20.51 -16.69 -1.55
N ALA A 96 20.70 -17.62 -0.61
CA ALA A 96 21.66 -17.46 0.49
C ALA A 96 23.09 -17.13 -0.02
N GLU A 97 23.50 -17.73 -1.14
CA GLU A 97 24.80 -17.45 -1.79
C GLU A 97 24.97 -15.97 -2.19
N ARG A 98 23.90 -15.35 -2.71
CA ARG A 98 23.93 -13.92 -3.09
C ARG A 98 23.91 -13.00 -1.86
N GLN A 99 23.28 -13.42 -0.77
CA GLN A 99 23.34 -12.67 0.49
C GLN A 99 24.77 -12.71 1.08
N GLU A 100 25.44 -13.87 1.00
CA GLU A 100 26.82 -14.02 1.45
C GLU A 100 27.79 -13.17 0.61
N GLU A 101 27.62 -13.12 -0.71
CA GLU A 101 28.42 -12.27 -1.62
C GLU A 101 28.29 -10.78 -1.26
N VAL A 102 27.07 -10.30 -1.03
CA VAL A 102 26.84 -8.91 -0.61
C VAL A 102 27.48 -8.64 0.76
N GLN A 103 27.39 -9.59 1.69
CA GLN A 103 27.96 -9.45 3.02
C GLN A 103 29.50 -9.42 3.00
N GLU A 104 30.13 -10.19 2.11
CA GLU A 104 31.58 -10.17 1.90
C GLU A 104 32.06 -8.80 1.42
N GLU A 105 31.39 -8.21 0.42
CA GLU A 105 31.72 -6.88 -0.10
C GLU A 105 31.55 -5.78 0.96
N VAL A 106 30.49 -5.86 1.78
CA VAL A 106 30.30 -4.94 2.92
C VAL A 106 31.45 -5.05 3.91
N ASN A 107 31.91 -6.26 4.22
CA ASN A 107 33.02 -6.47 5.17
C ASN A 107 34.34 -5.90 4.64
N LYS A 108 34.62 -6.03 3.33
CA LYS A 108 35.79 -5.41 2.68
C LYS A 108 35.78 -3.88 2.86
N CYS A 109 34.63 -3.23 2.67
CA CYS A 109 34.57 -1.77 2.81
C CYS A 109 34.73 -1.32 4.25
N LYS A 110 34.17 -2.06 5.23
CA LYS A 110 34.36 -1.77 6.67
C LYS A 110 35.82 -1.85 7.09
N GLU A 111 36.57 -2.80 6.54
CA GLU A 111 38.01 -2.91 6.80
C GLU A 111 38.76 -1.68 6.29
N ILE A 112 38.43 -1.20 5.07
CA ILE A 112 39.02 0.01 4.50
C ILE A 112 38.66 1.25 5.35
N GLU A 113 37.41 1.39 5.79
CA GLU A 113 36.99 2.48 6.70
C GLU A 113 37.80 2.46 8.01
N SER A 114 37.96 1.27 8.62
CA SER A 114 38.74 1.10 9.85
C SER A 114 40.21 1.53 9.68
N ASN A 115 40.82 1.16 8.55
CA ASN A 115 42.19 1.54 8.22
C ASN A 115 42.34 3.06 8.04
N ILE A 116 41.37 3.72 7.39
CA ILE A 116 41.35 5.18 7.25
C ILE A 116 41.26 5.86 8.63
N ILE A 117 40.38 5.36 9.50
CA ILE A 117 40.21 5.90 10.87
C ILE A 117 41.51 5.77 11.67
N SER A 118 42.17 4.61 11.58
CA SER A 118 43.46 4.37 12.24
C SER A 118 44.53 5.34 11.75
N LEU A 119 44.66 5.53 10.43
CA LEU A 119 45.63 6.45 9.84
C LEU A 119 45.34 7.92 10.18
N LYS A 120 44.07 8.34 10.27
CA LYS A 120 43.72 9.70 10.72
C LYS A 120 44.20 9.95 12.15
N LYS A 121 44.05 8.98 13.05
CA LYS A 121 44.61 9.08 14.41
C LYS A 121 46.14 9.16 14.39
N SER A 122 46.80 8.39 13.53
CA SER A 122 48.26 8.49 13.35
C SER A 122 48.68 9.84 12.77
N TYR A 123 47.90 10.43 11.87
CA TYR A 123 48.15 11.76 11.29
C TYR A 123 48.10 12.85 12.36
N GLU A 124 47.09 12.80 13.24
CA GLU A 124 46.95 13.75 14.36
C GLU A 124 48.10 13.63 15.37
N ALA A 125 48.63 12.42 15.57
CA ALA A 125 49.73 12.16 16.50
C ALA A 125 51.13 12.47 15.90
N ALA A 126 51.25 12.62 14.57
CA ALA A 126 52.53 12.87 13.93
C ALA A 126 53.05 14.29 14.22
N VAL A 127 54.33 14.40 14.58
CA VAL A 127 54.94 15.68 14.96
C VAL A 127 55.64 16.36 13.78
N ASP A 128 56.24 15.58 12.87
CA ASP A 128 56.95 16.10 11.71
C ASP A 128 56.09 16.09 10.42
N GLU A 129 56.33 17.08 9.57
CA GLU A 129 55.57 17.31 8.33
C GLU A 129 55.79 16.20 7.28
N GLY A 130 56.94 15.51 7.33
CA GLY A 130 57.25 14.42 6.43
C GLY A 130 56.34 13.22 6.66
N THR A 131 56.23 12.79 7.92
CA THR A 131 55.34 11.70 8.36
C THR A 131 53.88 12.05 8.08
N LYS A 132 53.46 13.29 8.33
CA LYS A 132 52.10 13.75 7.99
C LYS A 132 51.78 13.61 6.51
N LYS A 133 52.70 14.03 5.64
CA LYS A 133 52.54 13.93 4.19
C LYS A 133 52.45 12.48 3.70
N GLU A 134 53.25 11.59 4.29
CA GLU A 134 53.19 10.16 3.97
C GLU A 134 51.85 9.54 4.40
N ILE A 135 51.38 9.85 5.62
CA ILE A 135 50.10 9.36 6.12
C ILE A 135 48.93 9.90 5.28
N MET A 136 48.96 11.17 4.86
CA MET A 136 47.92 11.73 3.99
C MET A 136 47.85 11.01 2.64
N SER A 137 48.98 10.71 2.00
CA SER A 137 48.98 9.96 0.75
C SER A 137 48.38 8.55 0.92
N LYS A 138 48.63 7.88 2.07
CA LYS A 138 48.00 6.60 2.40
C LYS A 138 46.48 6.74 2.60
N ILE A 139 46.03 7.81 3.27
CA ILE A 139 44.60 8.11 3.45
C ILE A 139 43.92 8.34 2.10
N GLU A 140 44.50 9.16 1.22
CA GLU A 140 43.96 9.45 -0.11
C GLU A 140 43.81 8.18 -0.97
N ASN A 141 44.83 7.31 -0.95
CA ASN A 141 44.78 6.03 -1.66
C ASN A 141 43.67 5.12 -1.11
N LEU A 142 43.52 5.01 0.22
CA LEU A 142 42.44 4.22 0.82
C LEU A 142 41.06 4.82 0.57
N GLN A 143 40.92 6.14 0.52
CA GLN A 143 39.64 6.79 0.17
C GLN A 143 39.21 6.46 -1.26
N LYS A 144 40.18 6.36 -2.19
CA LYS A 144 39.90 5.87 -3.55
C LYS A 144 39.44 4.41 -3.54
N SER A 145 40.15 3.53 -2.83
CA SER A 145 39.74 2.13 -2.64
C SER A 145 38.36 1.99 -1.99
N LEU A 146 38.03 2.87 -1.03
CA LEU A 146 36.71 2.87 -0.37
C LEU A 146 35.59 3.24 -1.35
N THR A 147 35.85 4.22 -2.23
CA THR A 147 34.89 4.63 -3.27
C THR A 147 34.65 3.51 -4.28
N GLU A 148 35.71 2.78 -4.67
CA GLU A 148 35.60 1.60 -5.52
C GLU A 148 34.81 0.48 -4.83
N CYS A 149 35.08 0.24 -3.54
CA CYS A 149 34.38 -0.75 -2.71
C CYS A 149 32.88 -0.46 -2.55
N TYR A 150 32.50 0.80 -2.33
CA TYR A 150 31.07 1.15 -2.32
C TYR A 150 30.42 0.97 -3.69
N GLY A 151 31.17 1.22 -4.76
CA GLY A 151 30.72 0.91 -6.12
C GLY A 151 30.44 -0.58 -6.32
N SER A 152 31.35 -1.45 -5.89
CA SER A 152 31.18 -2.92 -6.00
C SER A 152 30.04 -3.42 -5.13
N THR A 153 29.92 -2.92 -3.89
CA THR A 153 28.82 -3.30 -2.98
C THR A 153 27.45 -2.93 -3.55
N VAL A 154 27.30 -1.72 -4.10
CA VAL A 154 26.04 -1.31 -4.75
C VAL A 154 25.74 -2.18 -5.98
N ALA A 155 26.76 -2.55 -6.75
CA ALA A 155 26.60 -3.46 -7.89
C ALA A 155 26.18 -4.87 -7.45
N ALA A 156 26.77 -5.40 -6.38
CA ALA A 156 26.41 -6.70 -5.81
C ALA A 156 24.97 -6.70 -5.29
N VAL A 157 24.55 -5.65 -4.57
CA VAL A 157 23.15 -5.49 -4.13
C VAL A 157 22.20 -5.40 -5.33
N ALA A 158 22.54 -4.63 -6.37
CA ALA A 158 21.72 -4.53 -7.57
C ALA A 158 21.64 -5.86 -8.36
N GLN A 159 22.72 -6.64 -8.40
CA GLN A 159 22.72 -7.97 -9.00
C GLN A 159 21.92 -8.97 -8.16
N ALA A 160 22.00 -8.89 -6.83
CA ALA A 160 21.22 -9.71 -5.92
C ALA A 160 19.72 -9.48 -6.11
N ILE A 161 19.30 -8.23 -6.33
CA ILE A 161 17.91 -7.82 -6.59
C ILE A 161 17.43 -8.22 -8.00
N LYS A 162 18.32 -8.37 -9.00
CA LYS A 162 17.93 -8.84 -10.34
C LYS A 162 17.59 -10.34 -10.32
N THR A 163 16.30 -10.67 -10.30
CA THR A 163 15.75 -11.97 -10.73
C THR A 163 15.33 -11.94 -12.19
N GLU A 164 15.47 -13.08 -12.87
CA GLU A 164 14.97 -13.33 -14.23
C GLU A 164 13.44 -13.19 -14.30
N GLU A 165 12.95 -11.98 -14.53
CA GLU A 165 11.64 -11.74 -15.13
C GLU A 165 11.64 -10.39 -15.87
N ILE A 166 10.92 -10.36 -16.98
CA ILE A 166 11.08 -9.46 -18.12
C ILE A 166 10.94 -7.99 -17.71
N VAL A 167 12.06 -7.25 -17.69
CA VAL A 167 12.02 -5.81 -17.95
C VAL A 167 11.70 -5.66 -19.45
N PRO A 168 10.64 -4.94 -19.85
CA PRO A 168 10.39 -4.67 -21.25
C PRO A 168 11.67 -4.08 -21.87
N GLU A 169 12.11 -4.65 -23.00
CA GLU A 169 13.34 -4.29 -23.73
C GLU A 169 13.47 -2.75 -23.94
N GLU A 170 12.35 -2.04 -23.88
CA GLU A 170 12.18 -0.60 -24.02
C GLU A 170 12.69 0.21 -22.82
N ILE A 171 12.52 -0.26 -21.58
CA ILE A 171 13.04 0.44 -20.37
C ILE A 171 14.57 0.38 -20.33
N GLY A 172 15.13 -0.78 -20.72
CA GLY A 172 16.58 -0.94 -20.86
C GLY A 172 17.18 -0.02 -21.93
N LYS A 173 16.42 0.29 -22.99
CA LYS A 173 16.83 1.23 -24.03
C LYS A 173 16.84 2.67 -23.51
N CYS A 174 15.82 3.10 -22.76
CA CYS A 174 15.80 4.48 -22.21
C CYS A 174 16.93 4.72 -21.21
N ALA A 175 17.18 3.77 -20.30
CA ALA A 175 18.26 3.88 -19.31
C ALA A 175 19.65 3.95 -19.97
N LYS A 176 19.85 3.23 -21.09
CA LYS A 176 21.10 3.29 -21.86
C LYS A 176 21.32 4.66 -22.50
N ILE A 177 20.26 5.25 -23.08
CA ILE A 177 20.32 6.60 -23.69
C ILE A 177 20.70 7.65 -22.64
N GLU A 178 20.17 7.54 -21.42
CA GLU A 178 20.47 8.47 -20.33
C GLU A 178 21.94 8.41 -19.88
N ILE A 179 22.50 7.20 -19.77
CA ILE A 179 23.93 6.98 -19.48
C ILE A 179 24.82 7.56 -20.59
N ASP A 180 24.45 7.36 -21.86
CA ASP A 180 25.20 7.87 -23.01
C ASP A 180 25.20 9.41 -23.07
N ILE A 181 24.09 10.06 -22.71
CA ILE A 181 24.02 11.52 -22.57
C ILE A 181 24.99 12.02 -21.50
N GLU A 182 25.02 11.37 -20.33
CA GLU A 182 25.86 11.79 -19.22
C GLU A 182 27.36 11.62 -19.54
N ASN A 183 27.73 10.55 -20.24
CA ASN A 183 29.09 10.35 -20.74
C ASN A 183 29.48 11.42 -21.77
N LEU A 184 28.58 11.79 -22.67
CA LEU A 184 28.83 12.85 -23.66
C LEU A 184 28.95 14.23 -23.04
N LYS A 185 28.21 14.55 -21.96
CA LYS A 185 28.39 15.79 -21.20
C LYS A 185 29.79 15.90 -20.61
N LYS A 186 30.29 14.83 -20.00
CA LYS A 186 31.67 14.77 -19.48
C LYS A 186 32.71 14.91 -20.60
N MET A 187 32.45 14.33 -21.77
CA MET A 187 33.30 14.54 -22.95
C MET A 187 33.24 16.00 -23.44
N TYR A 188 32.07 16.64 -23.42
CA TYR A 188 31.87 18.02 -23.83
C TYR A 188 32.65 19.01 -22.96
N GLU A 189 32.67 18.78 -21.65
CA GLU A 189 33.43 19.61 -20.69
C GLU A 189 34.93 19.57 -21.00
N ASN A 190 35.45 18.40 -21.37
CA ASN A 190 36.87 18.16 -21.62
C ASN A 190 37.30 18.35 -23.09
N ALA A 191 36.36 18.57 -24.01
CA ALA A 191 36.65 18.67 -25.43
C ALA A 191 37.24 20.04 -25.82
N THR A 192 38.12 20.04 -26.82
CA THR A 192 38.61 21.29 -27.43
C THR A 192 37.49 21.99 -28.20
N LYS A 193 37.64 23.31 -28.40
CA LYS A 193 36.61 24.17 -29.00
C LYS A 193 36.07 23.67 -30.35
N GLU A 194 36.90 22.96 -31.11
CA GLU A 194 36.57 22.41 -32.42
C GLU A 194 35.61 21.19 -32.36
N TYR A 195 35.68 20.38 -31.30
CA TYR A 195 34.86 19.16 -31.15
C TYR A 195 33.57 19.38 -30.35
N LYS A 196 33.48 20.47 -29.59
CA LYS A 196 32.29 20.80 -28.79
C LYS A 196 30.98 20.80 -29.61
N PRO A 197 30.92 21.40 -30.82
CA PRO A 197 29.70 21.37 -31.63
C PRO A 197 29.23 19.95 -31.99
N GLN A 198 30.16 19.05 -32.31
CA GLN A 198 29.85 17.67 -32.70
C GLN A 198 29.31 16.86 -31.51
N ILE A 199 29.85 17.09 -30.31
CA ILE A 199 29.40 16.44 -29.08
C ILE A 199 28.01 16.98 -28.70
N LEU A 200 27.79 18.29 -28.84
CA LEU A 200 26.50 18.92 -28.54
C LEU A 200 25.38 18.38 -29.45
N THR A 201 25.62 18.25 -30.75
CA THR A 201 24.65 17.64 -31.69
C THR A 201 24.29 16.20 -31.32
N LYS A 202 25.26 15.41 -30.83
CA LYS A 202 25.00 14.04 -30.35
C LYS A 202 24.16 14.03 -29.08
N ILE A 203 24.43 14.94 -28.14
CA ILE A 203 23.61 15.10 -26.92
C ILE A 203 22.18 15.47 -27.27
N GLU A 204 21.97 16.43 -28.17
CA GLU A 204 20.63 16.85 -28.62
C GLU A 204 19.86 15.71 -29.29
N THR A 205 20.54 14.91 -30.11
CA THR A 205 19.93 13.73 -30.76
C THR A 205 19.49 12.71 -29.73
N LEU A 206 20.35 12.37 -28.77
CA LEU A 206 20.02 11.41 -27.71
C LEU A 206 18.94 11.93 -26.76
N MET A 207 18.90 13.24 -26.47
CA MET A 207 17.81 13.82 -25.67
C MET A 207 16.46 13.71 -26.37
N LYS A 208 16.43 13.84 -27.71
CA LYS A 208 15.21 13.63 -28.49
C LYS A 208 14.79 12.15 -28.48
N ASP A 209 15.74 11.25 -28.59
CA ASP A 209 15.48 9.80 -28.50
C ASP A 209 14.98 9.40 -27.11
N LEU A 210 15.56 9.99 -26.05
CA LEU A 210 15.10 9.80 -24.67
C LEU A 210 13.66 10.28 -24.48
N TYR A 211 13.32 11.46 -25.02
CA TYR A 211 11.97 12.00 -24.97
C TYR A 211 10.95 11.08 -25.68
N ASN A 212 11.30 10.58 -26.87
CA ASN A 212 10.45 9.63 -27.60
C ASN A 212 10.31 8.29 -26.85
N CYS A 213 11.39 7.83 -26.21
CA CYS A 213 11.41 6.63 -25.38
C CYS A 213 10.45 6.77 -24.18
N LEU A 214 10.51 7.91 -23.48
CA LEU A 214 9.65 8.22 -22.34
C LEU A 214 8.18 8.45 -22.75
N ALA A 215 7.95 9.07 -23.90
CA ALA A 215 6.60 9.27 -24.45
C ALA A 215 5.93 7.94 -24.84
N ALA A 216 6.68 6.97 -25.37
CA ALA A 216 6.17 5.63 -25.65
C ALA A 216 5.75 4.86 -24.38
N THR A 217 6.32 5.22 -23.23
CA THR A 217 5.99 4.62 -21.92
C THR A 217 4.89 5.34 -21.15
N ALA A 218 4.33 6.43 -21.67
CA ALA A 218 3.27 7.21 -21.03
C ALA A 218 1.96 7.18 -21.85
N ALA A 219 0.85 6.83 -21.21
CA ALA A 219 -0.49 6.96 -21.82
C ALA A 219 -0.87 8.45 -22.02
N PRO A 220 -1.60 8.84 -23.09
CA PRO A 220 -1.78 10.24 -23.44
C PRO A 220 -3.13 10.80 -22.97
N THR A 221 -3.14 11.97 -22.31
CA THR A 221 -4.20 12.99 -22.47
C THR A 221 -3.80 14.32 -21.80
N ALA A 222 -3.60 15.40 -22.58
CA ALA A 222 -3.69 16.79 -22.09
C ALA A 222 -3.59 17.82 -23.24
N VAL A 223 -4.53 17.85 -24.18
CA VAL A 223 -4.71 19.01 -25.09
C VAL A 223 -6.19 19.35 -25.40
N GLU A 224 -7.15 18.47 -25.09
CA GLU A 224 -8.56 18.65 -25.52
C GLU A 224 -9.51 19.43 -24.57
N VAL A 225 -9.04 19.91 -23.40
CA VAL A 225 -9.97 20.34 -22.33
C VAL A 225 -10.39 21.82 -22.41
N SER A 226 -9.59 22.73 -22.96
CA SER A 226 -9.92 24.17 -22.89
C SER A 226 -11.02 24.63 -23.86
N VAL A 227 -11.25 23.91 -24.96
CA VAL A 227 -12.27 24.28 -25.97
C VAL A 227 -13.68 23.80 -25.56
N LYS A 228 -13.80 22.86 -24.60
CA LYS A 228 -15.09 22.25 -24.20
C LYS A 228 -15.88 23.11 -23.18
N SER A 229 -15.23 23.94 -22.36
CA SER A 229 -15.90 24.66 -21.27
C SER A 229 -16.75 25.86 -21.75
N GLU A 230 -16.28 26.65 -22.72
CA GLU A 230 -17.05 27.78 -23.26
C GLU A 230 -18.32 27.31 -23.97
N LYS A 231 -18.23 26.20 -24.72
CA LYS A 231 -19.35 25.62 -25.45
C LYS A 231 -20.46 25.13 -24.51
N ILE A 232 -20.09 24.58 -23.35
CA ILE A 232 -21.05 24.09 -22.36
C ILE A 232 -21.80 25.24 -21.68
N ILE A 233 -21.11 26.35 -21.36
CA ILE A 233 -21.74 27.53 -20.76
C ILE A 233 -22.69 28.20 -21.76
N GLU A 234 -22.28 28.32 -23.03
CA GLU A 234 -23.11 28.86 -24.10
C GLU A 234 -24.35 27.98 -24.35
N GLU A 235 -24.19 26.66 -24.35
CA GLU A 235 -25.31 25.71 -24.49
C GLU A 235 -26.26 25.74 -23.29
N CYS A 236 -25.75 25.92 -22.06
CA CYS A 236 -26.55 26.14 -20.86
C CYS A 236 -27.37 27.43 -20.96
N MET A 237 -26.73 28.55 -21.33
CA MET A 237 -27.41 29.84 -21.45
C MET A 237 -28.51 29.78 -22.52
N ASN A 238 -28.23 29.18 -23.67
CA ASN A 238 -29.22 29.04 -24.74
C ASN A 238 -30.44 28.22 -24.28
N LYS A 239 -30.23 27.10 -23.57
CA LYS A 239 -31.33 26.30 -22.99
C LYS A 239 -32.17 27.03 -21.94
N LEU A 240 -31.58 27.97 -21.19
CA LEU A 240 -32.32 28.78 -20.22
C LEU A 240 -33.05 29.95 -20.88
N ILE A 241 -32.46 30.57 -21.90
CA ILE A 241 -33.10 31.64 -22.68
C ILE A 241 -34.30 31.09 -23.45
N GLU A 242 -34.20 29.89 -24.04
CA GLU A 242 -35.34 29.18 -24.66
C GLU A 242 -36.51 28.93 -23.69
N LYS A 243 -36.23 28.90 -22.38
CA LYS A 243 -37.23 28.79 -21.31
C LYS A 243 -37.72 30.14 -20.78
N ASN A 244 -37.54 31.23 -21.55
CA ASN A 244 -37.91 32.61 -21.20
C ASN A 244 -37.22 33.15 -19.94
N ILE A 245 -36.05 32.62 -19.56
CA ILE A 245 -35.23 33.24 -18.49
C ILE A 245 -34.42 34.37 -19.12
N SER A 246 -34.38 35.53 -18.45
CA SER A 246 -33.61 36.68 -18.93
C SER A 246 -32.13 36.31 -19.12
N LYS A 247 -31.46 36.93 -20.09
CA LYS A 247 -30.06 36.62 -20.40
C LYS A 247 -29.15 36.81 -19.19
N GLU A 248 -29.42 37.83 -18.38
CA GLU A 248 -28.71 38.15 -17.14
C GLU A 248 -28.93 37.08 -16.06
N GLU A 249 -30.14 36.57 -15.91
CA GLU A 249 -30.45 35.51 -14.96
C GLU A 249 -29.97 34.13 -15.44
N ALA A 250 -30.02 33.86 -16.74
CA ALA A 250 -29.42 32.67 -17.34
C ALA A 250 -27.89 32.65 -17.14
N LYS A 251 -27.24 33.82 -17.26
CA LYS A 251 -25.80 33.96 -16.99
C LYS A 251 -25.46 33.70 -15.53
N LEU A 252 -26.30 34.14 -14.58
CA LEU A 252 -26.15 33.86 -13.15
C LEU A 252 -26.37 32.38 -12.81
N ARG A 253 -27.34 31.74 -13.45
CA ARG A 253 -27.68 30.32 -13.21
C ARG A 253 -26.73 29.34 -13.88
N CYS A 254 -26.13 29.73 -15.00
CA CYS A 254 -25.08 28.96 -15.68
C CYS A 254 -23.67 29.36 -15.21
N ALA A 255 -23.55 30.35 -14.30
CA ALA A 255 -22.28 30.66 -13.67
C ALA A 255 -21.95 29.58 -12.62
N PRO A 256 -20.69 29.10 -12.57
CA PRO A 256 -20.27 28.13 -11.56
C PRO A 256 -20.45 28.67 -10.12
N THR A 257 -21.07 27.88 -9.23
CA THR A 257 -21.40 28.24 -7.82
C THR A 257 -20.18 28.29 -6.89
N GLU A 258 -20.24 29.07 -5.81
CA GLU A 258 -19.11 29.51 -4.95
C GLU A 258 -18.13 28.45 -4.40
N VAL A 259 -18.50 27.16 -4.28
CA VAL A 259 -17.53 26.10 -3.91
C VAL A 259 -16.68 25.66 -5.11
N SER A 260 -17.25 25.72 -6.33
CA SER A 260 -16.48 25.58 -7.58
C SER A 260 -15.67 26.84 -7.91
N ILE A 261 -15.96 27.97 -7.25
CA ILE A 261 -15.20 29.20 -7.41
C ILE A 261 -13.84 29.10 -6.71
N GLN A 262 -13.66 28.38 -5.60
CA GLN A 262 -12.33 28.30 -4.94
C GLN A 262 -11.33 27.39 -5.67
N VAL A 263 -11.77 26.25 -6.21
CA VAL A 263 -10.91 25.40 -7.06
C VAL A 263 -10.76 26.02 -8.46
N GLY A 264 -11.82 26.66 -8.98
CA GLY A 264 -11.81 27.37 -10.24
C GLY A 264 -10.98 28.65 -10.23
N THR A 265 -10.93 29.41 -9.12
CA THR A 265 -10.06 30.60 -9.01
C THR A 265 -8.61 30.20 -8.92
N ILE A 266 -8.24 29.15 -8.16
CA ILE A 266 -6.84 28.70 -8.11
C ILE A 266 -6.38 28.21 -9.49
N GLN A 267 -7.22 27.44 -10.18
CA GLN A 267 -6.92 26.96 -11.52
C GLN A 267 -6.83 28.12 -12.53
N MET A 268 -7.75 29.08 -12.47
CA MET A 268 -7.76 30.28 -13.32
C MET A 268 -6.56 31.19 -13.04
N CYS A 269 -6.18 31.40 -11.78
CA CYS A 269 -4.98 32.18 -11.45
C CYS A 269 -3.72 31.48 -11.98
N ARG A 270 -3.65 30.14 -11.88
CA ARG A 270 -2.53 29.33 -12.40
C ARG A 270 -2.45 29.39 -13.92
N GLU A 271 -3.59 29.32 -14.63
CA GLU A 271 -3.65 29.47 -16.09
C GLU A 271 -3.19 30.86 -16.55
N ILE A 272 -3.60 31.92 -15.84
CA ILE A 272 -3.12 33.29 -16.10
C ILE A 272 -1.60 33.38 -15.86
N GLU A 273 -1.09 32.74 -14.80
CA GLU A 273 0.34 32.73 -14.49
C GLU A 273 1.17 32.02 -15.58
N ASP A 274 0.70 30.85 -16.03
CA ASP A 274 1.34 30.08 -17.09
C ASP A 274 1.31 30.85 -18.44
N GLU A 275 0.21 31.54 -18.74
CA GLU A 275 0.11 32.38 -19.94
C GLU A 275 1.06 33.58 -19.90
N ILE A 276 1.18 34.25 -18.74
CA ILE A 276 2.19 35.31 -18.53
C ILE A 276 3.59 34.75 -18.73
N ARG A 277 3.90 33.58 -18.16
CA ARG A 277 5.22 32.93 -18.27
C ARG A 277 5.57 32.61 -19.73
N ASP A 278 4.63 32.13 -20.51
CA ASP A 278 4.83 31.82 -21.92
C ASP A 278 4.97 33.08 -22.78
N LEU A 279 4.22 34.15 -22.49
CA LEU A 279 4.40 35.43 -23.17
C LEU A 279 5.74 36.07 -22.84
N VAL A 280 6.23 35.96 -21.60
CA VAL A 280 7.58 36.43 -21.20
C VAL A 280 8.67 35.65 -21.96
N LYS A 281 8.52 34.33 -22.11
CA LYS A 281 9.43 33.52 -22.95
C LYS A 281 9.35 33.94 -24.42
N LYS A 282 8.17 34.23 -24.96
CA LYS A 282 8.03 34.73 -26.35
C LYS A 282 8.70 36.10 -26.51
N LEU A 283 8.61 36.97 -25.50
CA LEU A 283 9.19 38.32 -25.53
C LEU A 283 10.71 38.31 -25.71
N SER A 284 11.43 37.32 -25.16
CA SER A 284 12.89 37.25 -25.26
C SER A 284 13.40 36.90 -26.67
N TYR A 285 12.54 36.31 -27.52
CA TYR A 285 12.88 35.92 -28.89
C TYR A 285 12.08 36.66 -29.98
N ALA A 286 11.15 37.54 -29.58
CA ALA A 286 10.30 38.30 -30.50
C ALA A 286 11.08 39.42 -31.24
N LYS A 287 10.65 39.75 -32.45
CA LYS A 287 11.14 40.91 -33.20
C LYS A 287 10.63 42.20 -32.55
N GLU A 288 11.36 43.31 -32.71
CA GLU A 288 11.02 44.60 -32.08
C GLU A 288 9.58 45.07 -32.35
N GLU A 289 9.05 44.77 -33.53
CA GLU A 289 7.67 45.10 -33.93
C GLU A 289 6.61 44.36 -33.08
N ASP A 290 6.89 43.11 -32.68
CA ASP A 290 5.98 42.25 -31.90
C ASP A 290 6.14 42.44 -30.39
N LYS A 291 7.32 42.89 -29.94
CA LYS A 291 7.62 43.08 -28.50
C LYS A 291 6.63 44.01 -27.82
N LYS A 292 6.22 45.09 -28.51
CA LYS A 292 5.27 46.07 -27.96
C LYS A 292 3.89 45.44 -27.68
N ALA A 293 3.38 44.61 -28.61
CA ALA A 293 2.10 43.94 -28.45
C ALA A 293 2.13 42.86 -27.37
N ILE A 294 3.22 42.08 -27.30
CA ILE A 294 3.41 41.04 -26.27
C ILE A 294 3.51 41.68 -24.87
N THR A 295 4.20 42.82 -24.76
CA THR A 295 4.33 43.54 -23.49
C THR A 295 2.98 44.07 -23.00
N GLU A 296 2.15 44.61 -23.91
CA GLU A 296 0.80 45.07 -23.56
C GLU A 296 -0.14 43.92 -23.13
N GLN A 297 0.01 42.73 -23.73
CA GLN A 297 -0.72 41.53 -23.29
C GLN A 297 -0.30 41.05 -21.90
N ILE A 298 1.01 41.06 -21.61
CA ILE A 298 1.54 40.69 -20.30
C ILE A 298 0.98 41.62 -19.22
N GLU A 299 0.97 42.93 -19.44
CA GLU A 299 0.43 43.88 -18.45
C GLU A 299 -1.07 43.70 -18.20
N LYS A 300 -1.86 43.41 -19.24
CA LYS A 300 -3.30 43.09 -19.09
C LYS A 300 -3.55 41.80 -18.31
N LEU A 301 -2.70 40.79 -18.47
CA LEU A 301 -2.81 39.54 -17.72
C LEU A 301 -2.36 39.71 -16.26
N LYS A 302 -1.33 40.53 -16.00
CA LYS A 302 -0.92 40.86 -14.63
C LYS A 302 -2.03 41.55 -13.84
N GLU A 303 -2.73 42.50 -14.45
CA GLU A 303 -3.87 43.18 -13.79
C GLU A 303 -4.99 42.19 -13.45
N LYS A 304 -5.30 41.24 -14.35
CA LYS A 304 -6.25 40.15 -14.07
C LYS A 304 -5.77 39.21 -12.97
N TYR A 305 -4.47 38.93 -12.92
CA TYR A 305 -3.86 38.09 -11.88
C TYR A 305 -3.99 38.74 -10.49
N THR A 306 -3.74 40.06 -10.37
CA THR A 306 -3.90 40.79 -9.10
C THR A 306 -5.33 40.70 -8.56
N ILE A 307 -6.34 40.86 -9.42
CA ILE A 307 -7.76 40.71 -9.05
C ILE A 307 -8.09 39.28 -8.60
N CYS A 308 -7.40 38.28 -9.15
CA CYS A 308 -7.56 36.86 -8.80
C CYS A 308 -7.05 36.55 -7.38
N VAL A 309 -5.97 37.23 -6.95
CA VAL A 309 -5.27 37.00 -5.67
C VAL A 309 -5.93 37.74 -4.50
N GLU A 310 -6.56 38.90 -4.72
CA GLU A 310 -7.05 39.77 -3.64
C GLU A 310 -8.43 39.43 -3.01
N ARG A 311 -9.10 38.32 -3.36
CA ARG A 311 -10.37 37.93 -2.70
C ARG A 311 -10.16 37.33 -1.29
N PRO A 312 -11.07 37.59 -0.33
CA PRO A 312 -10.70 37.93 1.05
C PRO A 312 -10.11 36.75 1.84
N GLN A 313 -8.94 37.00 2.42
CA GLN A 313 -8.34 36.20 3.47
C GLN A 313 -9.29 36.13 4.67
N VAL A 314 -9.82 34.93 4.95
CA VAL A 314 -10.61 34.66 6.15
C VAL A 314 -9.70 34.77 7.38
N ALA A 315 -10.00 35.73 8.25
CA ALA A 315 -9.37 35.86 9.56
C ALA A 315 -9.74 34.63 10.41
N VAL A 316 -8.74 33.84 10.80
CA VAL A 316 -8.94 32.70 11.71
C VAL A 316 -9.01 33.26 13.13
N LYS A 317 -10.20 33.21 13.73
CA LYS A 317 -10.41 33.51 15.15
C LYS A 317 -9.77 32.43 16.03
N PRO A 318 -9.41 32.75 17.29
CA PRO A 318 -8.87 31.78 18.25
C PRO A 318 -9.76 30.53 18.34
N VAL A 319 -9.13 29.37 18.55
CA VAL A 319 -9.80 28.06 18.65
C VAL A 319 -10.78 28.07 19.82
N VAL A 320 -12.03 28.40 19.52
CA VAL A 320 -13.17 28.23 20.42
C VAL A 320 -13.45 26.73 20.49
N PRO A 321 -13.83 26.16 21.66
CA PRO A 321 -14.35 24.79 21.73
C PRO A 321 -15.36 24.58 20.61
N PHE A 322 -15.10 23.56 19.80
CA PHE A 322 -15.84 23.29 18.57
C PHE A 322 -17.27 22.92 18.95
N ASP A 323 -18.26 23.68 18.49
CA ASP A 323 -19.66 23.35 18.74
C ASP A 323 -19.96 22.01 18.05
N PRO A 324 -20.37 20.95 18.77
CA PRO A 324 -20.66 19.65 18.17
C PRO A 324 -21.71 19.72 17.05
N CYS A 325 -22.59 20.73 17.09
CA CYS A 325 -23.57 20.96 16.02
C CYS A 325 -22.97 21.67 14.79
N GLU A 326 -21.94 22.50 14.96
CA GLU A 326 -21.16 23.02 13.84
C GLU A 326 -20.38 21.88 13.16
N GLU A 327 -19.80 20.95 13.94
CA GLU A 327 -19.16 19.73 13.42
C GLU A 327 -20.12 18.91 12.57
N GLN A 328 -21.31 18.64 13.10
CA GLN A 328 -22.35 17.94 12.36
C GLN A 328 -22.64 18.63 11.02
N SER A 329 -22.85 19.96 11.04
CA SER A 329 -23.17 20.72 9.82
C SER A 329 -22.04 20.70 8.78
N PHE A 330 -20.79 20.71 9.25
CA PHE A 330 -19.60 20.63 8.39
C PHE A 330 -19.45 19.23 7.77
N ILE A 331 -19.61 18.17 8.57
CA ILE A 331 -19.57 16.78 8.08
C ILE A 331 -20.71 16.54 7.09
N GLU A 332 -21.91 17.04 7.37
CA GLU A 332 -23.07 16.92 6.49
C GLU A 332 -22.85 17.61 5.15
N SER A 333 -22.26 18.81 5.16
CA SER A 333 -21.90 19.56 3.95
C SER A 333 -20.82 18.83 3.14
N SER A 334 -19.80 18.30 3.81
CA SER A 334 -18.71 17.54 3.19
C SER A 334 -19.20 16.22 2.58
N LEU A 335 -20.07 15.50 3.29
CA LEU A 335 -20.70 14.27 2.80
C LEU A 335 -21.54 14.56 1.56
N LYS A 336 -22.33 15.63 1.56
CA LYS A 336 -23.14 16.02 0.40
C LYS A 336 -22.28 16.32 -0.84
N ALA A 337 -21.17 17.05 -0.66
CA ALA A 337 -20.23 17.30 -1.75
C ALA A 337 -19.55 16.01 -2.25
N LEU A 338 -19.25 15.07 -1.35
CA LEU A 338 -18.68 13.77 -1.70
C LEU A 338 -19.69 12.87 -2.44
N GLU A 339 -20.96 12.86 -2.04
CA GLU A 339 -22.04 12.13 -2.72
C GLU A 339 -22.32 12.66 -4.14
N GLU A 340 -22.19 13.98 -4.35
CA GLU A 340 -22.26 14.59 -5.69
C GLU A 340 -21.09 14.14 -6.57
N LYS A 341 -19.86 14.17 -6.05
CA LYS A 341 -18.68 13.61 -6.76
C LYS A 341 -18.84 12.13 -7.07
N TYR A 342 -19.33 11.35 -6.11
CA TYR A 342 -19.54 9.92 -6.27
C TYR A 342 -20.55 9.60 -7.37
N SER A 343 -21.59 10.42 -7.54
CA SER A 343 -22.55 10.25 -8.64
C SER A 343 -21.87 10.38 -10.01
N ASN A 344 -20.93 11.31 -10.15
CA ASN A 344 -20.13 11.46 -11.38
C ASN A 344 -19.18 10.27 -11.56
N ILE A 345 -18.45 9.88 -10.51
CA ILE A 345 -17.50 8.76 -10.55
C ILE A 345 -18.20 7.43 -10.85
N LYS A 346 -19.41 7.22 -10.33
CA LYS A 346 -20.24 6.06 -10.65
C LYS A 346 -20.55 5.97 -12.15
N SER A 347 -20.86 7.10 -12.80
CA SER A 347 -21.09 7.11 -14.25
C SER A 347 -19.83 6.74 -15.05
N LEU A 348 -18.65 7.17 -14.59
CA LEU A 348 -17.36 6.78 -15.19
C LEU A 348 -17.07 5.29 -14.98
N TYR A 349 -17.40 4.74 -13.81
CA TYR A 349 -17.25 3.32 -13.51
C TYR A 349 -18.15 2.47 -14.41
N GLU A 350 -19.42 2.86 -14.54
CA GLU A 350 -20.39 2.21 -15.42
C GLU A 350 -19.97 2.31 -16.91
N ALA A 351 -19.28 3.38 -17.30
CA ALA A 351 -18.68 3.54 -18.63
C ALA A 351 -17.37 2.74 -18.83
N GLY A 352 -16.81 2.16 -17.77
CA GLY A 352 -15.52 1.45 -17.82
C GLY A 352 -14.29 2.37 -17.90
N GLU A 353 -14.44 3.66 -17.59
CA GLU A 353 -13.36 4.65 -17.64
C GLU A 353 -12.47 4.66 -16.39
N ILE A 354 -12.96 4.11 -15.27
CA ILE A 354 -12.20 3.97 -14.01
C ILE A 354 -12.22 2.53 -13.50
N SER A 355 -11.20 2.15 -12.73
CA SER A 355 -11.11 0.80 -12.18
C SER A 355 -12.11 0.57 -11.05
N LYS A 356 -12.45 -0.70 -10.80
CA LYS A 356 -13.29 -1.09 -9.66
C LYS A 356 -12.64 -0.70 -8.32
N GLU A 357 -11.30 -0.79 -8.21
CA GLU A 357 -10.63 -0.40 -6.97
C GLU A 357 -10.73 1.10 -6.70
N GLU A 358 -10.58 1.94 -7.72
CA GLU A 358 -10.74 3.39 -7.58
C GLU A 358 -12.17 3.77 -7.18
N PHE A 359 -13.17 3.13 -7.79
CA PHE A 359 -14.57 3.32 -7.42
C PHE A 359 -14.85 2.92 -5.96
N LEU A 360 -14.35 1.75 -5.53
CA LEU A 360 -14.53 1.24 -4.17
C LEU A 360 -13.94 2.18 -3.10
N LYS A 361 -12.87 2.92 -3.40
CA LYS A 361 -12.31 3.91 -2.47
C LYS A 361 -13.34 4.98 -2.07
N TYR A 362 -14.12 5.47 -3.03
CA TYR A 362 -15.16 6.48 -2.75
C TYR A 362 -16.36 5.90 -2.01
N GLU A 363 -16.76 4.65 -2.28
CA GLU A 363 -17.81 3.97 -1.50
C GLU A 363 -17.42 3.85 -0.02
N ILE A 364 -16.16 3.44 0.23
CA ILE A 364 -15.61 3.34 1.59
C ILE A 364 -15.57 4.72 2.24
N GLU A 365 -15.12 5.75 1.52
CA GLU A 365 -15.05 7.11 2.05
C GLU A 365 -16.43 7.65 2.44
N ILE A 366 -17.45 7.50 1.58
CA ILE A 366 -18.84 7.89 1.89
C ILE A 366 -19.37 7.14 3.12
N LYS A 367 -19.13 5.83 3.19
CA LYS A 367 -19.55 5.02 4.34
C LYS A 367 -18.92 5.54 5.64
N ASN A 368 -17.65 5.91 5.61
CA ASN A 368 -16.94 6.49 6.75
C ASN A 368 -17.52 7.86 7.14
N TYR A 369 -17.82 8.74 6.17
CA TYR A 369 -18.45 10.04 6.45
C TYR A 369 -19.86 9.90 7.04
N LYS A 370 -20.65 8.90 6.59
CA LYS A 370 -21.97 8.61 7.15
C LYS A 370 -21.89 8.16 8.61
N GLU A 371 -20.96 7.26 8.93
CA GLU A 371 -20.72 6.82 10.31
C GLU A 371 -20.25 7.99 11.21
N LYS A 372 -19.37 8.86 10.69
CA LYS A 372 -18.94 10.09 11.38
C LYS A 372 -20.11 11.05 11.62
N LEU A 373 -20.99 11.23 10.63
CA LEU A 373 -22.15 12.10 10.73
C LEU A 373 -23.15 11.60 11.79
N GLU A 374 -23.36 10.29 11.87
CA GLU A 374 -24.23 9.69 12.88
C GLU A 374 -23.69 9.95 14.30
N LYS A 375 -22.39 9.72 14.51
CA LYS A 375 -21.73 10.04 15.79
C LYS A 375 -21.79 11.54 16.11
N ALA A 376 -21.59 12.41 15.12
CA ALA A 376 -21.67 13.85 15.30
C ALA A 376 -23.11 14.31 15.65
N ARG A 377 -24.13 13.71 15.04
CA ARG A 377 -25.54 13.94 15.37
C ARG A 377 -25.85 13.56 16.82
N GLU A 378 -25.43 12.37 17.27
CA GLU A 378 -25.62 11.94 18.65
C GLU A 378 -24.95 12.90 19.66
N ARG A 379 -23.75 13.40 19.33
CA ARG A 379 -23.03 14.37 20.18
C ARG A 379 -23.71 15.74 20.21
N CYS A 380 -24.15 16.24 19.05
CA CYS A 380 -24.91 17.49 18.96
C CYS A 380 -26.21 17.41 19.77
N GLU A 381 -26.94 16.29 19.68
CA GLU A 381 -28.16 16.06 20.48
C GLU A 381 -27.90 16.05 21.99
N LYS A 382 -26.79 15.44 22.41
CA LYS A 382 -26.36 15.40 23.83
C LYS A 382 -25.71 16.71 24.30
N ARG A 383 -25.36 17.63 23.40
CA ARG A 383 -24.48 18.79 23.65
C ARG A 383 -23.20 18.40 24.38
N GLU A 384 -22.68 17.21 24.08
CA GLU A 384 -21.49 16.69 24.71
C GLU A 384 -20.27 17.33 24.03
N GLU A 385 -19.46 18.05 24.80
CA GLU A 385 -18.21 18.61 24.29
C GLU A 385 -17.33 17.48 23.77
N VAL A 386 -16.94 17.57 22.50
CA VAL A 386 -16.06 16.58 21.87
C VAL A 386 -14.66 16.76 22.45
N LYS A 387 -14.31 15.92 23.41
CA LYS A 387 -12.91 15.75 23.81
C LYS A 387 -12.24 14.83 22.80
N GLU A 388 -11.82 15.40 21.67
CA GLU A 388 -10.99 14.67 20.71
C GLU A 388 -9.75 14.10 21.43
N ASN A 389 -9.38 12.86 21.13
CA ASN A 389 -8.15 12.28 21.66
C ASN A 389 -6.98 13.17 21.24
N SER A 390 -6.15 13.59 22.20
CA SER A 390 -5.00 14.45 21.94
C SER A 390 -4.10 13.90 20.81
N CYS A 391 -3.96 12.58 20.67
CA CYS A 391 -3.18 11.98 19.58
C CYS A 391 -3.86 12.09 18.21
N SER A 392 -5.18 11.93 18.13
CA SER A 392 -5.93 12.14 16.87
C SER A 392 -5.91 13.61 16.44
N ARG A 393 -6.04 14.52 17.40
CA ARG A 393 -5.88 15.96 17.17
C ARG A 393 -4.46 16.27 16.69
N LEU A 394 -3.44 15.64 17.26
CA LEU A 394 -2.04 15.84 16.84
C LEU A 394 -1.82 15.47 15.37
N ASP A 395 -2.31 14.31 14.93
CA ASP A 395 -2.23 13.88 13.52
C ASP A 395 -2.88 14.91 12.59
N THR A 396 -4.08 15.40 12.95
CA THR A 396 -4.78 16.44 12.18
C THR A 396 -3.98 17.73 12.11
N LEU A 397 -3.45 18.22 13.23
CA LEU A 397 -2.65 19.45 13.27
C LEU A 397 -1.35 19.30 12.46
N GLN A 398 -0.68 18.14 12.52
CA GLN A 398 0.53 17.85 11.75
C GLN A 398 0.26 17.85 10.24
N LYS A 399 -0.89 17.32 9.79
CA LYS A 399 -1.31 17.39 8.38
C LYS A 399 -1.57 18.82 7.92
N ILE A 400 -2.31 19.60 8.72
CA ILE A 400 -2.55 21.01 8.41
C ILE A 400 -1.21 21.74 8.31
N TYR A 401 -0.28 21.48 9.24
CA TYR A 401 1.04 22.11 9.25
C TYR A 401 1.88 21.78 8.01
N SER A 402 1.87 20.53 7.55
CA SER A 402 2.59 20.14 6.34
C SER A 402 1.98 20.76 5.09
N GLU A 403 0.66 20.80 4.97
CA GLU A 403 -0.04 21.50 3.88
C GLU A 403 0.26 22.99 3.85
N LEU A 404 0.25 23.65 5.02
CA LEU A 404 0.59 25.07 5.12
C LEU A 404 2.07 25.33 4.75
N LYS A 405 3.00 24.44 5.13
CA LYS A 405 4.41 24.55 4.70
C LYS A 405 4.58 24.43 3.18
N ILE A 406 3.84 23.53 2.54
CA ILE A 406 3.87 23.39 1.09
C ILE A 406 3.32 24.66 0.43
N LYS A 407 2.18 25.18 0.91
CA LYS A 407 1.62 26.45 0.43
C LYS A 407 2.61 27.61 0.62
N TYR A 408 3.26 27.69 1.77
CA TYR A 408 4.26 28.71 2.07
C TYR A 408 5.39 28.78 1.04
N ALA A 409 5.85 27.63 0.54
CA ALA A 409 6.90 27.58 -0.49
C ALA A 409 6.47 28.18 -1.84
N THR A 410 5.15 28.28 -2.10
CA THR A 410 4.59 28.71 -3.38
C THR A 410 4.08 30.16 -3.39
N LEU A 411 4.08 30.84 -2.24
CA LEU A 411 3.45 32.16 -2.09
C LEU A 411 4.40 33.33 -2.37
N THR A 412 3.83 34.52 -2.57
CA THR A 412 4.58 35.77 -2.66
C THR A 412 5.11 36.21 -1.29
N GLU A 413 6.09 37.14 -1.24
CA GLU A 413 6.70 37.57 0.03
C GLU A 413 5.70 38.18 1.02
N GLU A 414 4.68 38.89 0.53
CA GLU A 414 3.64 39.50 1.38
C GLU A 414 2.73 38.43 2.02
N GLU A 415 2.31 37.44 1.22
CA GLU A 415 1.49 36.31 1.69
C GLU A 415 2.28 35.36 2.61
N LYS A 416 3.59 35.22 2.37
CA LYS A 416 4.49 34.48 3.25
C LYS A 416 4.47 35.06 4.65
N GLN A 417 4.51 36.37 4.82
CA GLN A 417 4.53 36.96 6.17
C GLN A 417 3.29 36.54 6.98
N ALA A 418 2.09 36.73 6.43
CA ALA A 418 0.84 36.32 7.09
C ALA A 418 0.76 34.81 7.34
N LEU A 419 1.27 33.98 6.42
CA LEU A 419 1.23 32.53 6.59
C LEU A 419 2.31 32.02 7.57
N SER A 420 3.47 32.66 7.64
CA SER A 420 4.54 32.32 8.58
C SER A 420 4.10 32.44 10.03
N GLU A 421 3.34 33.48 10.38
CA GLU A 421 2.80 33.67 11.72
C GLU A 421 1.82 32.55 12.08
N LYS A 422 0.98 32.12 11.12
CA LYS A 422 0.06 30.98 11.30
C LYS A 422 0.82 29.67 11.48
N ILE A 423 1.86 29.43 10.68
CA ILE A 423 2.71 28.24 10.78
C ILE A 423 3.42 28.20 12.15
N ALA A 424 3.91 29.35 12.65
CA ALA A 424 4.54 29.45 13.95
C ALA A 424 3.54 29.19 15.10
N ALA A 425 2.35 29.78 15.04
CA ALA A 425 1.30 29.55 16.03
C ALA A 425 0.86 28.07 16.05
N LEU A 426 0.68 27.47 14.87
CA LEU A 426 0.33 26.06 14.74
C LEU A 426 1.44 25.14 15.24
N ALA A 427 2.72 25.48 15.02
CA ALA A 427 3.85 24.73 15.56
C ALA A 427 3.85 24.70 17.09
N GLU A 428 3.55 25.83 17.73
CA GLU A 428 3.45 25.90 19.20
C GLU A 428 2.23 25.14 19.74
N GLU A 429 1.11 25.13 19.00
CA GLU A 429 -0.04 24.28 19.34
C GLU A 429 0.27 22.79 19.22
N ILE A 430 0.94 22.39 18.13
CA ILE A 430 1.39 21.00 17.92
C ILE A 430 2.25 20.53 19.09
N LYS A 431 3.23 21.32 19.54
CA LYS A 431 4.07 20.97 20.70
C LYS A 431 3.24 20.72 21.97
N LYS A 432 2.24 21.57 22.23
CA LYS A 432 1.35 21.40 23.40
C LYS A 432 0.54 20.11 23.32
N VAL A 433 -0.07 19.84 22.16
CA VAL A 433 -0.88 18.64 21.94
C VAL A 433 -0.01 17.37 21.92
N GLU A 434 1.24 17.47 21.47
CA GLU A 434 2.23 16.40 21.50
C GLU A 434 2.58 15.97 22.93
N GLU A 435 2.79 16.93 23.83
CA GLU A 435 2.97 16.62 25.25
C GLU A 435 1.74 15.96 25.88
N GLU A 436 0.53 16.41 25.52
CA GLU A 436 -0.72 15.81 26.01
C GLU A 436 -0.88 14.37 25.51
N CYS A 437 -0.66 14.13 24.22
CA CYS A 437 -0.73 12.80 23.61
C CYS A 437 0.26 11.82 24.26
N ARG A 438 1.47 12.29 24.60
CA ARG A 438 2.47 11.46 25.29
C ARG A 438 2.00 11.02 26.68
N LYS A 439 1.48 11.98 27.46
CA LYS A 439 1.11 11.76 28.88
C LYS A 439 -0.19 10.97 29.01
N LYS A 440 -1.13 11.15 28.07
CA LYS A 440 -2.43 10.50 28.12
C LYS A 440 -2.30 9.04 27.71
N LYS A 441 -2.79 8.14 28.56
CA LYS A 441 -3.04 6.75 28.17
C LYS A 441 -4.21 6.76 27.19
N ILE A 442 -4.03 6.19 26.00
CA ILE A 442 -5.12 6.08 25.04
C ILE A 442 -6.14 5.11 25.69
N SER A 443 -7.42 5.45 25.68
CA SER A 443 -8.48 4.55 26.16
C SER A 443 -9.22 3.93 24.97
N VAL A 444 -9.84 2.77 25.18
CA VAL A 444 -10.62 2.10 24.10
C VAL A 444 -11.90 2.88 23.79
N GLU A 445 -12.40 3.68 24.72
CA GLU A 445 -13.51 4.60 24.49
C GLU A 445 -13.17 5.72 23.51
N ASP A 446 -11.89 6.09 23.42
CA ASP A 446 -11.41 7.20 22.59
C ASP A 446 -11.17 6.80 21.11
N VAL A 447 -11.38 5.53 20.76
CA VAL A 447 -11.04 4.95 19.46
C VAL A 447 -12.20 4.13 18.90
N SER A 448 -12.50 4.33 17.63
CA SER A 448 -13.61 3.68 16.93
C SER A 448 -13.18 2.53 16.02
N SER A 449 -11.89 2.36 15.79
CA SER A 449 -11.33 1.27 14.99
C SER A 449 -9.92 0.88 15.43
N ILE A 450 -9.48 -0.34 15.09
CA ILE A 450 -8.07 -0.77 15.29
C ILE A 450 -7.12 0.15 14.52
N THR A 451 -7.56 0.66 13.36
CA THR A 451 -6.80 1.64 12.58
C THR A 451 -6.57 2.96 13.34
N GLU A 452 -7.56 3.44 14.09
CA GLU A 452 -7.38 4.62 14.94
C GLU A 452 -6.44 4.33 16.13
N ILE A 453 -6.50 3.12 16.71
CA ILE A 453 -5.53 2.69 17.73
C ILE A 453 -4.12 2.72 17.17
N GLN A 454 -3.88 2.11 16.01
CA GLN A 454 -2.56 2.05 15.39
C GLN A 454 -2.03 3.44 15.04
N LYS A 455 -2.87 4.31 14.43
CA LYS A 455 -2.47 5.70 14.16
C LYS A 455 -2.12 6.44 15.43
N ALA A 456 -2.94 6.35 16.48
CA ALA A 456 -2.67 7.02 17.75
C ALA A 456 -1.37 6.52 18.40
N ILE A 457 -1.10 5.22 18.32
CA ILE A 457 0.14 4.58 18.79
C ILE A 457 1.35 5.01 17.96
N GLU A 458 1.23 5.06 16.63
CA GLU A 458 2.29 5.51 15.73
C GLU A 458 2.62 6.99 15.97
N THR A 459 1.60 7.84 16.08
CA THR A 459 1.75 9.25 16.46
C THR A 459 2.45 9.39 17.81
N LYS A 460 2.07 8.59 18.81
CA LYS A 460 2.72 8.57 20.13
C LYS A 460 4.18 8.10 20.06
N SER A 461 4.47 7.07 19.28
CA SER A 461 5.83 6.56 19.04
C SER A 461 6.72 7.61 18.38
N ASN A 462 6.22 8.26 17.32
CA ASN A 462 6.94 9.32 16.62
C ASN A 462 7.24 10.52 17.53
N ALA A 463 6.29 10.91 18.39
CA ALA A 463 6.51 11.93 19.40
C ALA A 463 7.62 11.52 20.38
N ILE A 464 7.62 10.28 20.87
CA ILE A 464 8.68 9.75 21.74
C ILE A 464 10.05 9.82 21.06
N ILE A 465 10.13 9.43 19.79
CA ILE A 465 11.37 9.47 19.01
C ILE A 465 11.86 10.91 18.84
N ALA A 466 10.97 11.84 18.46
CA ALA A 466 11.32 13.25 18.28
C ALA A 466 11.90 13.88 19.55
N GLU A 467 11.26 13.66 20.70
CA GLU A 467 11.79 14.15 21.99
C GLU A 467 13.11 13.47 22.36
N SER A 468 13.25 12.17 22.10
CA SER A 468 14.49 11.45 22.41
C SER A 468 15.67 12.02 21.63
N ILE A 469 15.45 12.46 20.40
CA ILE A 469 16.43 13.19 19.59
C ILE A 469 16.71 14.57 20.21
N GLU A 470 15.68 15.34 20.56
CA GLU A 470 15.84 16.69 21.13
C GLU A 470 16.59 16.67 22.48
N LYS A 471 16.30 15.68 23.32
CA LYS A 471 16.89 15.52 24.66
C LYS A 471 18.17 14.69 24.69
N ASN A 472 18.63 14.18 23.54
CA ASN A 472 19.77 13.25 23.44
C ASN A 472 19.63 12.04 24.39
N LYS A 473 18.43 11.45 24.50
CA LYS A 473 18.19 10.25 25.34
C LYS A 473 19.09 9.10 24.88
N SER A 474 19.45 8.23 25.82
CA SER A 474 20.22 7.04 25.47
C SER A 474 19.38 6.09 24.62
N ARG A 475 20.04 5.23 23.82
CA ARG A 475 19.36 4.20 23.04
C ARG A 475 18.54 3.25 23.92
N GLU A 476 19.02 2.97 25.13
CA GLU A 476 18.38 2.07 26.10
C GLU A 476 17.09 2.68 26.64
N GLU A 477 17.11 3.97 26.99
CA GLU A 477 15.91 4.72 27.43
C GLU A 477 14.84 4.80 26.33
N LEU A 478 15.25 5.06 25.09
CA LEU A 478 14.32 5.08 23.95
C LEU A 478 13.68 3.71 23.72
N LEU A 479 14.46 2.62 23.79
CA LEU A 479 13.93 1.26 23.62
C LEU A 479 12.95 0.88 24.73
N GLU A 480 13.21 1.30 25.97
CA GLU A 480 12.28 1.06 27.09
C GLU A 480 10.94 1.79 26.88
N GLU A 481 10.97 3.06 26.44
CA GLU A 481 9.75 3.83 26.13
C GLU A 481 8.97 3.23 24.95
N LEU A 482 9.66 2.77 23.89
CA LEU A 482 9.03 2.14 22.73
C LEU A 482 8.39 0.79 23.08
N ASN A 483 9.06 -0.05 23.88
CA ASN A 483 8.49 -1.32 24.34
C ASN A 483 7.22 -1.10 25.17
N LYS A 484 7.18 -0.05 26.01
CA LYS A 484 6.00 0.31 26.78
C LYS A 484 4.81 0.71 25.88
N ILE A 485 5.07 1.42 24.78
CA ILE A 485 4.06 1.74 23.77
C ILE A 485 3.56 0.46 23.09
N GLU A 486 4.45 -0.48 22.77
CA GLU A 486 4.07 -1.74 22.13
C GLU A 486 3.15 -2.58 23.02
N GLU A 487 3.42 -2.63 24.32
CA GLU A 487 2.53 -3.29 25.30
C GLU A 487 1.20 -2.53 25.47
N GLU A 488 1.21 -1.19 25.44
CA GLU A 488 -0.03 -0.38 25.42
C GLU A 488 -0.87 -0.68 24.15
N LYS A 489 -0.23 -0.84 22.99
CA LYS A 489 -0.87 -1.23 21.73
C LYS A 489 -1.54 -2.59 21.86
N LYS A 490 -0.83 -3.62 22.37
CA LYS A 490 -1.38 -4.97 22.57
C LYS A 490 -2.60 -4.97 23.48
N GLU A 491 -2.51 -4.24 24.60
CA GLU A 491 -3.61 -4.14 25.56
C GLU A 491 -4.83 -3.41 24.98
N LEU A 492 -4.63 -2.34 24.19
CA LEU A 492 -5.73 -1.62 23.54
C LEU A 492 -6.43 -2.45 22.48
N ILE A 493 -5.67 -3.20 21.66
CA ILE A 493 -6.25 -4.10 20.66
C ILE A 493 -7.05 -5.19 21.36
N LYS A 494 -6.52 -5.77 22.44
CA LYS A 494 -7.24 -6.77 23.24
C LYS A 494 -8.56 -6.21 23.79
N GLN A 495 -8.54 -5.07 24.47
CA GLN A 495 -9.74 -4.44 25.02
C GLN A 495 -10.74 -4.02 23.93
N PHE A 496 -10.27 -3.54 22.78
CA PHE A 496 -11.12 -3.22 21.64
C PHE A 496 -11.78 -4.49 21.08
N THR A 497 -11.02 -5.57 20.97
CA THR A 497 -11.52 -6.83 20.40
C THR A 497 -12.47 -7.57 21.33
N GLU A 498 -12.33 -7.44 22.65
CA GLU A 498 -13.32 -7.92 23.61
C GLU A 498 -14.67 -7.21 23.48
N ARG A 499 -14.70 -5.96 22.95
CA ARG A 499 -15.94 -5.22 22.70
C ARG A 499 -16.59 -5.58 21.37
N ILE A 500 -15.80 -5.87 20.34
CA ILE A 500 -16.35 -6.19 19.02
C ILE A 500 -16.74 -7.67 18.97
N LYS A 501 -18.04 -7.92 18.78
CA LYS A 501 -18.53 -9.29 18.53
C LYS A 501 -18.17 -9.77 17.11
N GLU A 502 -17.92 -8.83 16.20
CA GLU A 502 -17.68 -9.07 14.79
C GLU A 502 -16.45 -8.26 14.33
N LEU A 503 -15.51 -8.93 13.69
CA LEU A 503 -14.34 -8.33 13.05
C LEU A 503 -14.59 -8.17 11.55
N ASP A 504 -14.63 -6.95 11.04
CA ASP A 504 -14.69 -6.69 9.60
C ASP A 504 -13.29 -6.40 9.07
N ALA A 505 -12.65 -7.41 8.48
CA ALA A 505 -11.29 -7.31 7.95
C ALA A 505 -11.17 -6.26 6.84
N ARG A 506 -12.26 -5.96 6.12
CA ARG A 506 -12.27 -4.95 5.05
C ARG A 506 -12.10 -3.54 5.59
N LYS A 507 -12.58 -3.29 6.81
CA LYS A 507 -12.43 -1.98 7.47
C LYS A 507 -11.06 -1.81 8.12
N GLN A 508 -10.35 -2.90 8.36
CA GLN A 508 -9.06 -2.91 9.05
C GLN A 508 -7.94 -3.07 8.03
N ALA A 509 -7.64 -2.00 7.30
CA ALA A 509 -6.62 -1.97 6.24
C ALA A 509 -5.19 -2.36 6.69
N ILE A 510 -4.99 -2.56 8.00
CA ILE A 510 -3.67 -2.79 8.60
C ILE A 510 -3.51 -4.23 9.09
N ILE A 511 -4.58 -5.03 9.14
CA ILE A 511 -4.45 -6.44 9.51
C ILE A 511 -3.93 -7.20 8.28
N GLU A 512 -2.65 -7.52 8.28
CA GLU A 512 -2.00 -8.23 7.18
C GLU A 512 -2.45 -9.69 7.14
N LYS A 513 -2.58 -10.31 8.32
CA LYS A 513 -2.86 -11.74 8.44
C LYS A 513 -3.84 -12.06 9.56
N ILE A 514 -4.91 -12.78 9.20
CA ILE A 514 -5.89 -13.32 10.13
C ILE A 514 -5.90 -14.84 10.03
N LYS A 515 -5.53 -15.53 11.11
CA LYS A 515 -5.73 -16.97 11.24
C LYS A 515 -7.02 -17.24 12.00
N ILE A 516 -7.89 -18.05 11.43
CA ILE A 516 -9.23 -18.35 11.94
C ILE A 516 -9.31 -19.84 12.23
N SER A 517 -9.38 -20.19 13.50
CA SER A 517 -9.56 -21.56 13.98
C SER A 517 -10.65 -21.59 15.06
N GLU A 518 -10.44 -22.32 16.17
CA GLU A 518 -11.24 -22.19 17.38
C GLU A 518 -11.14 -20.78 17.97
N LYS A 519 -9.99 -20.12 17.76
CA LYS A 519 -9.76 -18.72 18.08
C LYS A 519 -9.38 -17.96 16.82
N VAL A 520 -9.62 -16.65 16.82
CA VAL A 520 -9.11 -15.77 15.77
C VAL A 520 -7.79 -15.20 16.24
N VAL A 521 -6.77 -15.23 15.39
CA VAL A 521 -5.47 -14.61 15.65
C VAL A 521 -5.21 -13.62 14.52
N ALA A 522 -5.12 -12.33 14.84
CA ALA A 522 -4.76 -11.28 13.89
C ALA A 522 -3.40 -10.70 14.26
N ASP A 523 -2.44 -10.70 13.33
CA ASP A 523 -1.07 -10.20 13.56
C ASP A 523 -0.46 -10.70 14.89
N GLU A 524 -0.53 -12.01 15.11
CA GLU A 524 -0.06 -12.73 16.31
C GLU A 524 -0.85 -12.50 17.61
N GLN A 525 -1.92 -11.70 17.57
CA GLN A 525 -2.77 -11.43 18.73
C GLN A 525 -4.05 -12.26 18.68
N GLU A 526 -4.33 -13.03 19.74
CA GLU A 526 -5.61 -13.73 19.90
C GLU A 526 -6.74 -12.71 20.11
N LEU A 527 -7.77 -12.77 19.25
CA LEU A 527 -8.95 -11.93 19.27
C LEU A 527 -10.18 -12.74 19.69
N ALA A 528 -10.92 -12.23 20.67
CA ALA A 528 -12.15 -12.85 21.17
C ALA A 528 -13.38 -12.46 20.32
N VAL A 529 -13.35 -12.72 19.02
CA VAL A 529 -14.42 -12.34 18.09
C VAL A 529 -15.28 -13.55 17.70
N GLY A 530 -16.60 -13.36 17.64
CA GLY A 530 -17.55 -14.43 17.31
C GLY A 530 -17.76 -14.61 15.81
N LYS A 531 -17.33 -13.65 15.00
CA LYS A 531 -17.55 -13.63 13.56
C LYS A 531 -16.52 -12.75 12.86
N VAL A 532 -16.00 -13.19 11.71
CA VAL A 532 -15.05 -12.45 10.88
C VAL A 532 -15.67 -12.24 9.50
N LYS A 533 -15.85 -10.99 9.10
CA LYS A 533 -16.25 -10.63 7.73
C LYS A 533 -15.03 -10.35 6.90
N VAL A 534 -14.90 -11.06 5.78
CA VAL A 534 -13.81 -10.87 4.82
C VAL A 534 -14.37 -10.74 3.41
N GLU A 535 -13.53 -10.28 2.49
CA GLU A 535 -13.88 -10.15 1.08
C GLU A 535 -12.98 -11.05 0.24
N VAL A 536 -13.58 -11.94 -0.53
CA VAL A 536 -12.84 -12.83 -1.44
C VAL A 536 -13.37 -12.59 -2.84
N LYS A 537 -12.50 -12.11 -3.74
CA LYS A 537 -12.85 -11.74 -5.13
C LYS A 537 -14.04 -10.79 -5.25
N GLY A 538 -14.12 -9.77 -4.39
CA GLY A 538 -15.23 -8.81 -4.46
C GLY A 538 -16.54 -9.30 -3.85
N LYS A 539 -16.55 -10.49 -3.22
CA LYS A 539 -17.72 -11.07 -2.56
C LYS A 539 -17.49 -11.13 -1.06
N GLU A 540 -18.45 -10.62 -0.31
CA GLU A 540 -18.45 -10.70 1.15
C GLU A 540 -18.76 -12.13 1.60
N ILE A 541 -17.97 -12.62 2.55
CA ILE A 541 -18.21 -13.87 3.26
C ILE A 541 -18.06 -13.64 4.76
N GLU A 542 -18.80 -14.43 5.51
CA GLU A 542 -18.77 -14.40 6.97
C GLU A 542 -18.16 -15.71 7.46
N ILE A 543 -17.16 -15.63 8.32
CA ILE A 543 -16.45 -16.78 8.87
C ILE A 543 -16.74 -16.83 10.37
N ILE A 544 -17.29 -17.95 10.84
CA ILE A 544 -17.62 -18.18 12.24
C ILE A 544 -16.53 -19.09 12.84
N PRO A 545 -15.72 -18.59 13.79
CA PRO A 545 -14.71 -19.38 14.50
C PRO A 545 -15.35 -20.47 15.37
N GLY A 546 -14.63 -21.57 15.59
CA GLY A 546 -15.08 -22.70 16.41
C GLY A 546 -14.20 -23.93 16.20
N GLU A 547 -14.55 -25.05 16.86
CA GLU A 547 -13.86 -26.34 16.67
C GLU A 547 -13.82 -26.74 15.18
N LYS A 548 -14.89 -26.39 14.46
CA LYS A 548 -14.94 -26.40 13.00
C LYS A 548 -15.34 -25.00 12.54
N VAL A 549 -14.52 -24.42 11.66
CA VAL A 549 -14.75 -23.07 11.14
C VAL A 549 -15.92 -23.13 10.16
N GLU A 550 -16.92 -22.26 10.27
CA GLU A 550 -18.00 -22.19 9.28
C GLU A 550 -17.81 -20.99 8.35
N ILE A 551 -17.78 -21.23 7.04
CA ILE A 551 -17.87 -20.18 6.01
C ILE A 551 -19.34 -20.04 5.62
N VAL A 552 -19.91 -18.87 5.88
CA VAL A 552 -21.28 -18.50 5.54
C VAL A 552 -21.27 -17.47 4.42
N GLN A 553 -21.93 -17.79 3.33
CA GLN A 553 -22.15 -16.87 2.22
C GLN A 553 -23.59 -16.99 1.74
N GLN A 554 -24.34 -15.89 1.82
CA GLN A 554 -25.77 -15.88 1.53
C GLN A 554 -26.53 -16.93 2.35
N ASP A 555 -27.16 -17.92 1.71
CA ASP A 555 -27.90 -19.01 2.33
C ASP A 555 -27.09 -20.32 2.43
N THR A 556 -25.80 -20.28 2.09
CA THR A 556 -24.95 -21.47 1.97
C THR A 556 -23.87 -21.46 3.04
N ARG A 557 -23.73 -22.60 3.73
CA ARG A 557 -22.73 -22.81 4.77
C ARG A 557 -21.78 -23.93 4.36
N ALA A 558 -20.50 -23.72 4.58
CA ALA A 558 -19.47 -24.73 4.42
C ALA A 558 -18.68 -24.88 5.73
N ILE A 559 -18.54 -26.11 6.20
CA ILE A 559 -17.68 -26.44 7.34
C ILE A 559 -16.25 -26.53 6.83
N SER A 560 -15.30 -25.92 7.51
CA SER A 560 -13.92 -25.81 7.06
C SER A 560 -12.93 -26.21 8.15
N VAL A 561 -11.79 -26.70 7.69
CA VAL A 561 -10.53 -26.66 8.44
C VAL A 561 -10.17 -25.21 8.81
N PRO A 562 -9.22 -25.00 9.75
CA PRO A 562 -8.68 -23.67 10.02
C PRO A 562 -8.29 -22.92 8.73
N LEU A 563 -8.59 -21.63 8.72
CA LEU A 563 -8.37 -20.74 7.58
C LEU A 563 -7.33 -19.67 7.92
N GLU A 564 -6.66 -19.15 6.92
CA GLU A 564 -5.91 -17.90 7.01
C GLU A 564 -6.42 -16.94 5.93
N TYR A 565 -6.55 -15.68 6.28
CA TYR A 565 -6.89 -14.60 5.37
C TYR A 565 -5.73 -13.62 5.35
N GLU A 566 -5.09 -13.48 4.20
CA GLU A 566 -3.88 -12.68 4.02
C GLU A 566 -3.97 -11.95 2.67
N ASN A 567 -3.76 -10.63 2.67
CA ASN A 567 -3.76 -9.81 1.46
C ASN A 567 -5.00 -10.02 0.55
N GLY A 568 -6.20 -10.08 1.13
CA GLY A 568 -7.44 -10.29 0.36
C GLY A 568 -7.67 -11.72 -0.12
N THR A 569 -6.81 -12.66 0.28
CA THR A 569 -6.83 -14.04 -0.18
C THR A 569 -7.14 -14.97 0.99
N LEU A 570 -8.11 -15.86 0.81
CA LEU A 570 -8.45 -16.88 1.79
C LEU A 570 -7.71 -18.18 1.45
N VAL A 571 -6.97 -18.74 2.41
CA VAL A 571 -6.21 -19.98 2.27
C VAL A 571 -6.56 -20.96 3.39
N ALA A 572 -6.46 -22.26 3.13
CA ALA A 572 -6.53 -23.27 4.18
C ALA A 572 -5.21 -23.30 4.98
N SER A 573 -5.28 -23.29 6.31
CA SER A 573 -4.10 -23.10 7.17
C SER A 573 -3.02 -24.18 7.01
N LYS A 574 -3.41 -25.44 6.77
CA LYS A 574 -2.49 -26.60 6.72
C LYS A 574 -1.89 -26.78 5.34
N SER A 575 -2.70 -26.76 4.28
CA SER A 575 -2.22 -26.91 2.91
C SER A 575 -1.65 -25.61 2.30
N LYS A 576 -1.96 -24.45 2.90
CA LYS A 576 -1.73 -23.12 2.32
C LYS A 576 -2.36 -22.95 0.94
N TYR A 577 -3.36 -23.79 0.64
CA TYR A 577 -4.02 -23.78 -0.66
C TYR A 577 -5.11 -22.71 -0.69
N GLU A 578 -5.14 -21.96 -1.78
CA GLU A 578 -6.02 -20.82 -1.97
C GLU A 578 -7.46 -21.25 -2.28
N ILE A 579 -8.42 -20.66 -1.56
CA ILE A 579 -9.86 -20.87 -1.73
C ILE A 579 -10.40 -19.73 -2.59
N LYS A 580 -10.47 -19.97 -3.91
CA LYS A 580 -10.96 -19.00 -4.90
C LYS A 580 -12.42 -19.18 -5.28
N VAL A 581 -12.96 -20.37 -5.13
CA VAL A 581 -14.35 -20.71 -5.45
C VAL A 581 -15.11 -20.75 -4.14
N LEU A 582 -16.15 -19.93 -4.01
CA LEU A 582 -16.88 -19.79 -2.77
C LEU A 582 -18.06 -20.78 -2.69
N PRO A 583 -18.59 -21.09 -1.49
CA PRO A 583 -19.66 -22.08 -1.34
C PRO A 583 -20.92 -21.80 -2.17
N SER A 584 -21.30 -20.52 -2.34
CA SER A 584 -22.46 -20.16 -3.17
C SER A 584 -22.22 -20.47 -4.65
N GLU A 585 -21.03 -20.17 -5.18
CA GLU A 585 -20.64 -20.44 -6.56
C GLU A 585 -20.60 -21.94 -6.84
N LEU A 586 -20.09 -22.72 -5.88
CA LEU A 586 -20.08 -24.17 -5.95
C LEU A 586 -21.50 -24.75 -6.02
N LYS A 587 -22.42 -24.20 -5.21
CA LYS A 587 -23.83 -24.61 -5.21
C LYS A 587 -24.52 -24.31 -6.53
N GLU A 588 -24.27 -23.15 -7.14
CA GLU A 588 -24.79 -22.81 -8.47
C GLU A 588 -24.26 -23.78 -9.54
N LYS A 589 -22.94 -24.01 -9.56
CA LYS A 589 -22.29 -24.91 -10.52
C LYS A 589 -22.81 -26.35 -10.46
N LEU A 590 -23.05 -26.89 -9.25
CA LEU A 590 -23.60 -28.24 -9.09
C LEU A 590 -25.10 -28.31 -9.43
N ARG A 591 -25.87 -27.26 -9.14
CA ARG A 591 -27.28 -27.17 -9.53
C ARG A 591 -27.48 -27.15 -11.04
N GLU A 592 -26.61 -26.48 -11.78
CA GLU A 592 -26.66 -26.44 -13.25
C GLU A 592 -26.42 -27.83 -13.87
N LYS A 593 -25.51 -28.61 -13.29
CA LYS A 593 -25.14 -29.94 -13.81
C LYS A 593 -26.26 -30.97 -13.62
N ASP A 594 -26.79 -31.11 -12.40
CA ASP A 594 -27.62 -32.28 -12.04
C ASP A 594 -28.90 -31.91 -11.24
N LYS A 595 -29.22 -30.62 -11.04
CA LYS A 595 -30.38 -30.13 -10.25
C LYS A 595 -30.48 -30.73 -8.84
N GLU A 596 -29.34 -30.85 -8.18
CA GLU A 596 -29.24 -31.57 -6.91
C GLU A 596 -29.55 -30.70 -5.69
N GLU A 597 -30.02 -31.34 -4.62
CA GLU A 597 -30.21 -30.76 -3.30
C GLU A 597 -28.94 -30.99 -2.47
N ILE A 598 -28.18 -29.94 -2.19
CA ILE A 598 -26.93 -30.03 -1.40
C ILE A 598 -27.30 -30.21 0.09
N LYS A 599 -26.81 -31.29 0.70
CA LYS A 599 -26.99 -31.59 2.13
C LYS A 599 -25.90 -30.98 3.00
N ASN A 600 -24.64 -31.11 2.59
CA ASN A 600 -23.49 -30.62 3.34
C ASN A 600 -22.34 -30.24 2.39
N ILE A 601 -21.58 -29.21 2.75
CA ILE A 601 -20.35 -28.80 2.09
C ILE A 601 -19.28 -28.74 3.18
N SER A 602 -18.19 -29.48 3.01
CA SER A 602 -17.03 -29.41 3.89
C SER A 602 -15.74 -29.18 3.11
N ILE A 603 -14.82 -28.38 3.65
CA ILE A 603 -13.46 -28.20 3.11
C ILE A 603 -12.53 -29.12 3.89
N ILE A 604 -11.81 -29.96 3.17
CA ILE A 604 -10.80 -30.87 3.70
C ILE A 604 -9.46 -30.63 3.02
N ASP A 605 -8.38 -30.70 3.80
CA ASP A 605 -7.02 -30.65 3.27
C ASP A 605 -6.54 -32.07 2.92
N ILE A 606 -6.30 -32.32 1.63
CA ILE A 606 -5.73 -33.56 1.12
C ILE A 606 -4.33 -33.23 0.60
N GLU A 607 -3.31 -33.65 1.35
CA GLU A 607 -1.89 -33.42 1.05
C GLU A 607 -1.54 -31.93 0.91
N THR A 608 -1.53 -31.41 -0.32
CA THR A 608 -1.15 -30.05 -0.70
C THR A 608 -2.30 -29.25 -1.28
N LYS A 609 -3.53 -29.79 -1.26
CA LYS A 609 -4.73 -29.16 -1.82
C LYS A 609 -5.86 -29.06 -0.80
N ALA A 610 -6.58 -27.95 -0.84
CA ALA A 610 -7.86 -27.81 -0.18
C ALA A 610 -8.97 -28.19 -1.16
N VAL A 611 -9.84 -29.12 -0.75
CA VAL A 611 -10.89 -29.71 -1.60
C VAL A 611 -12.23 -29.62 -0.88
N TYR A 612 -13.26 -29.21 -1.61
CA TYR A 612 -14.65 -29.31 -1.16
C TYR A 612 -15.13 -30.75 -1.27
N GLU A 613 -15.54 -31.34 -0.15
CA GLU A 613 -16.35 -32.55 -0.09
C GLU A 613 -17.83 -32.14 0.01
N VAL A 614 -18.57 -32.34 -1.09
CA VAL A 614 -19.98 -31.97 -1.18
C VAL A 614 -20.83 -33.23 -1.16
N ASN A 615 -21.71 -33.34 -0.17
CA ASN A 615 -22.71 -34.40 -0.12
C ASN A 615 -24.05 -33.82 -0.58
N SER A 616 -24.63 -34.44 -1.59
CA SER A 616 -25.85 -33.99 -2.24
C SER A 616 -26.82 -35.14 -2.44
N THR A 617 -28.06 -34.79 -2.76
CA THR A 617 -29.09 -35.74 -3.13
C THR A 617 -29.70 -35.36 -4.47
N LYS A 618 -29.58 -36.27 -5.42
CA LYS A 618 -30.21 -36.20 -6.72
C LYS A 618 -31.58 -36.85 -6.66
N SER A 619 -32.60 -36.13 -7.11
CA SER A 619 -33.95 -36.69 -7.23
C SER A 619 -34.17 -37.16 -8.67
N GLY A 620 -34.61 -38.40 -8.86
CA GLY A 620 -34.93 -38.93 -10.18
C GLY A 620 -35.91 -40.10 -10.11
N ARG A 621 -36.15 -40.77 -11.23
CA ARG A 621 -37.01 -41.95 -11.28
C ARG A 621 -36.24 -43.18 -11.72
N LEU A 622 -36.19 -44.18 -10.84
CA LEU A 622 -35.66 -45.50 -11.16
C LEU A 622 -36.54 -46.13 -12.25
N LEU A 623 -35.93 -46.47 -13.38
CA LEU A 623 -36.61 -47.04 -14.54
C LEU A 623 -37.85 -46.23 -14.97
N TRP A 624 -37.81 -44.89 -14.82
CA TRP A 624 -38.90 -43.96 -15.13
C TRP A 624 -40.17 -44.06 -14.28
N ILE A 625 -40.30 -45.06 -13.40
CA ILE A 625 -41.53 -45.37 -12.69
C ILE A 625 -41.45 -44.95 -11.22
N ILE A 626 -40.36 -45.29 -10.53
CA ILE A 626 -40.29 -45.18 -9.07
C ILE A 626 -39.46 -43.95 -8.70
N PRO A 627 -40.07 -42.89 -8.12
CA PRO A 627 -39.30 -41.73 -7.66
C PRO A 627 -38.37 -42.14 -6.53
N MET A 628 -37.08 -41.79 -6.65
CA MET A 628 -36.10 -42.04 -5.61
C MET A 628 -35.11 -40.89 -5.48
N LYS A 629 -34.49 -40.83 -4.30
CA LYS A 629 -33.42 -39.89 -3.95
C LYS A 629 -32.11 -40.67 -3.88
N VAL A 630 -31.11 -40.26 -4.65
CA VAL A 630 -29.79 -40.88 -4.74
C VAL A 630 -28.78 -39.95 -4.10
N ASP A 631 -28.00 -40.47 -3.14
CA ASP A 631 -26.93 -39.69 -2.54
C ASP A 631 -25.69 -39.71 -3.43
N VAL A 632 -25.15 -38.53 -3.73
CA VAL A 632 -23.97 -38.32 -4.56
C VAL A 632 -22.97 -37.48 -3.79
N SER A 633 -21.70 -37.90 -3.80
CA SER A 633 -20.61 -37.19 -3.14
C SER A 633 -19.60 -36.71 -4.18
N TYR A 634 -19.25 -35.42 -4.10
CA TYR A 634 -18.29 -34.78 -4.99
C TYR A 634 -17.07 -34.33 -4.22
N LYS A 635 -15.91 -34.45 -4.84
CA LYS A 635 -14.70 -33.72 -4.45
C LYS A 635 -14.40 -32.65 -5.47
N VAL A 636 -14.38 -31.39 -5.07
CA VAL A 636 -14.22 -30.25 -5.97
C VAL A 636 -13.05 -29.39 -5.53
N ASP A 637 -12.16 -29.03 -6.45
CA ASP A 637 -11.01 -28.18 -6.16
C ASP A 637 -11.45 -26.77 -5.72
N THR A 638 -10.94 -26.28 -4.58
CA THR A 638 -11.34 -24.98 -4.01
C THR A 638 -10.80 -23.79 -4.80
N LYS A 639 -9.80 -23.98 -5.66
CA LYS A 639 -9.18 -22.92 -6.48
C LYS A 639 -9.80 -22.83 -7.87
N THR A 640 -10.01 -23.96 -8.53
CA THR A 640 -10.53 -24.01 -9.92
C THR A 640 -12.02 -24.32 -10.00
N GLY A 641 -12.59 -24.95 -8.97
CA GLY A 641 -13.96 -25.45 -8.97
C GLY A 641 -14.14 -26.70 -9.84
N GLU A 642 -13.06 -27.36 -10.27
CA GLU A 642 -13.13 -28.59 -11.05
C GLU A 642 -13.51 -29.79 -10.18
N ILE A 643 -14.39 -30.66 -10.69
CA ILE A 643 -14.78 -31.90 -10.01
C ILE A 643 -13.65 -32.90 -10.18
N LEU A 644 -12.95 -33.20 -9.09
CA LEU A 644 -11.83 -34.15 -9.05
C LEU A 644 -12.30 -35.59 -8.91
N GLU A 645 -13.34 -35.81 -8.11
CA GLU A 645 -13.91 -37.13 -7.86
C GLU A 645 -15.43 -37.03 -7.75
N GLU A 646 -16.12 -38.02 -8.30
CA GLU A 646 -17.58 -38.11 -8.28
C GLU A 646 -17.96 -39.54 -7.87
N LYS A 647 -18.47 -39.68 -6.64
CA LYS A 647 -18.91 -40.96 -6.10
C LYS A 647 -20.43 -41.06 -6.22
N ARG A 648 -20.85 -41.94 -7.13
CA ARG A 648 -22.25 -42.30 -7.34
C ARG A 648 -22.47 -43.76 -6.97
N PRO A 649 -23.65 -44.12 -6.44
CA PRO A 649 -24.04 -45.52 -6.32
C PRO A 649 -24.03 -46.19 -7.69
N TRP A 650 -23.63 -47.45 -7.76
CA TRP A 650 -23.47 -48.17 -9.02
C TRP A 650 -24.75 -48.25 -9.87
N PHE A 651 -25.93 -48.07 -9.25
CA PHE A 651 -27.23 -48.08 -9.92
C PHE A 651 -27.71 -46.70 -10.38
N ASP A 652 -26.94 -45.62 -10.19
CA ASP A 652 -27.35 -44.25 -10.58
C ASP A 652 -27.71 -44.14 -12.06
N PHE A 653 -27.07 -44.92 -12.94
CA PHE A 653 -27.38 -44.94 -14.38
C PHE A 653 -28.82 -45.40 -14.70
N LEU A 654 -29.50 -46.05 -13.76
CA LEU A 654 -30.91 -46.47 -13.89
C LEU A 654 -31.90 -45.38 -13.46
N VAL A 655 -31.41 -44.29 -12.86
CA VAL A 655 -32.20 -43.19 -12.34
C VAL A 655 -32.11 -42.02 -13.32
N LYS A 656 -33.24 -41.68 -13.97
CA LYS A 656 -33.33 -40.58 -14.93
C LYS A 656 -34.12 -39.39 -14.42
#